data_AF-A0A1V9YER3-F1
#
_entry.id   AF-A0A1V9YER3-F1
#
_cell.length_a   1.000
_cell.length_b   1.000
_cell.length_c   1.000
_cell.angle_alpha   90.00
_cell.angle_beta   90.00
_cell.angle_gamma   90.00
#
_symmetry.space_group_name_H-M   'P 1'
#
loop_
_entity.id
_entity.type
_entity.pdbx_description
1 polymer ?
#
loop_
_entity_poly.entity_id
_entity_poly.type
_entity_poly.pdbx_seq_one_letter_code
_entity_poly.pdbx_strand_id
1 'polypeptide(L)'
;MMQWRRGLSRAMSTAKEVKINKYSAILTEHKSRGAAQAMLFATGIKEEDITKPQVGIASMWWEGNPCNMHLLDLALEIKKGVEKQDLVGLRFNTIGVSDVISQGTAGMSYSLPSRDLIADSIETVMGGQWYDGNILVPGCDKNMPGCLIAMARHNRPSLIVYGGTIRAGCRNGQTIDALSAFEGYGEYLANRITDEDRKDIIRKACPGPGACGGMYTANTMATAIEVLGLSLPYSSSYPAESPEKIRECHDAGKAIRYLLEHDIKPKDILTRAAFENAIAVTMALGGSTNAVLHLIAVARAAGVPLTIDDFDAIGERTPYIADLKPSGKFVMEDLHKVGGIPAVIKYLLEKDLLQGDCLTVTGKTLAENVANLPSLSDNGRIIHAVETPIKASGHIRVLRGNVAPEGAVAKITGMEGLHFKGIAKVFDNEEDMLKALEDGEITKGTVIVIRYEGPKGGPGMPEMLTCTSAIFGAGLANDVAMLTDGRFSGGSHGFIIGHITPEAQVGGPIALLQSGDVVTIDAVNNRVDVDLSEKELADRAKEWRAPPLKVNRGVLYKYIQNVSSASHGCVTDDSTKEVKINKYSAILTEHKSRGAAQAMLFATGIKEDEITRAQVGIASMWWEGNPCNMHLLDLAGAIKSGVEAEGLVGLRFNTIGVSDGISMGTDGMCYSLQSRDLIADSIETVMGGQWYDGNICIPGCDKNMPGALIAMARHNRPSMIVYGGTIRAGCGAKNEKLDIVSAFQSYGQYIAKSITEDERKDILRNACPGPGACGGMYTANTMATAIEVLGLSLPYSSSFPAESPEKMQECRDAGKAIRYLLEHDIKPRDIMTREAFENAIAVTMALGGSTNAVLHLIAVARAAGVPLTIDDFEVISEKVPFLADLKPSGKYVMEDLHKVGGIPAVCKYLLEKGILKGDCLTITGKTLAENVRSVPGLADDHKIIHPVEKPIKPSGHLRILRGNMAPEGSVAKITGKEGLHFKGEARVYDCEEDMLKALENGEITKGNVIIIRYEGPKGGPGMPEMLTCTSAIMGAGLGSDVAMLTDGRFSGGSHGFIIGHITPEAQVGGPIALVQSGDIVEIDAVKNRIDVTSVSSDEMTARAKAWTAPPLKATRGTLYKYIKNVSSASLGCVTDE
;
A
#
# COMPACT_ATOMS: atom_id res chain seq x y z
N MET A 1 -36.56 44.03 20.95
CA MET A 1 -36.69 42.55 21.12
C MET A 1 -37.59 41.89 20.06
N MET A 2 -37.46 42.25 18.77
CA MET A 2 -38.19 41.58 17.68
C MET A 2 -37.36 41.42 16.38
N GLN A 3 -36.05 41.64 16.43
CA GLN A 3 -35.13 41.43 15.30
C GLN A 3 -34.08 40.32 15.54
N TRP A 4 -34.01 39.76 16.75
CA TRP A 4 -33.10 38.64 17.08
C TRP A 4 -33.66 37.24 16.76
N ARG A 5 -34.94 37.14 16.35
CA ARG A 5 -35.58 35.84 16.02
C ARG A 5 -35.67 35.51 14.52
N ARG A 6 -35.15 36.36 13.63
CA ARG A 6 -35.10 36.08 12.17
C ARG A 6 -33.72 35.68 11.64
N GLY A 7 -32.68 35.72 12.48
CA GLY A 7 -31.32 35.27 12.13
C GLY A 7 -31.03 33.79 12.43
N LEU A 8 -31.90 33.10 13.17
CA LEU A 8 -31.71 31.70 13.59
C LEU A 8 -32.48 30.67 12.74
N SER A 9 -33.27 31.10 11.75
CA SER A 9 -33.92 30.19 10.80
C SER A 9 -33.21 30.07 9.45
N ARG A 10 -31.99 30.61 9.32
CA ARG A 10 -31.16 30.53 8.10
C ARG A 10 -29.80 29.85 8.31
N ALA A 11 -29.59 29.25 9.48
CA ALA A 11 -28.39 28.48 9.84
C ALA A 11 -28.71 27.00 10.18
N MET A 12 -29.81 26.46 9.63
CA MET A 12 -30.17 25.05 9.71
C MET A 12 -30.78 24.57 8.37
N SER A 13 -30.02 24.71 7.28
CA SER A 13 -30.24 23.89 6.08
C SER A 13 -29.00 23.94 5.19
N THR A 14 -27.99 23.16 5.53
CA THR A 14 -27.04 22.53 4.58
C THR A 14 -26.24 21.48 5.36
N ALA A 15 -26.95 20.54 6.00
CA ALA A 15 -26.35 19.21 6.09
C ALA A 15 -26.22 18.77 4.63
N LYS A 16 -24.99 18.59 4.13
CA LYS A 16 -24.76 17.92 2.85
C LYS A 16 -25.59 16.63 2.91
N GLU A 17 -26.61 16.49 2.06
CA GLU A 17 -27.33 15.22 1.94
C GLU A 17 -26.29 14.13 1.71
N VAL A 18 -26.18 13.19 2.64
CA VAL A 18 -25.26 12.07 2.51
C VAL A 18 -25.81 11.20 1.38
N LYS A 19 -25.06 11.13 0.27
CA LYS A 19 -25.42 10.28 -0.85
C LYS A 19 -25.30 8.82 -0.41
N ILE A 20 -26.43 8.16 -0.20
CA ILE A 20 -26.52 6.76 0.27
C ILE A 20 -26.58 5.75 -0.89
N ASN A 21 -26.82 6.20 -2.13
CA ASN A 21 -26.77 5.40 -3.36
C ASN A 21 -25.40 5.55 -4.08
N LYS A 22 -24.29 5.42 -3.33
CA LYS A 22 -22.93 5.74 -3.79
C LYS A 22 -22.49 4.99 -5.04
N TYR A 23 -22.90 3.73 -5.17
CA TYR A 23 -22.51 2.84 -6.25
C TYR A 23 -23.59 2.78 -7.33
N SER A 24 -24.86 2.58 -6.95
CA SER A 24 -25.93 2.38 -7.93
C SER A 24 -26.16 3.63 -8.79
N ALA A 25 -25.87 4.82 -8.28
CA ALA A 25 -25.88 6.09 -9.03
C ALA A 25 -25.09 6.04 -10.34
N ILE A 26 -24.04 5.21 -10.41
CA ILE A 26 -23.23 5.05 -11.62
C ILE A 26 -24.07 4.47 -12.76
N LEU A 27 -25.00 3.57 -12.46
CA LEU A 27 -25.92 2.99 -13.43
C LEU A 27 -27.21 3.80 -13.58
N THR A 28 -27.67 4.46 -12.50
CA THR A 28 -29.02 5.03 -12.44
C THR A 28 -29.10 6.51 -12.77
N GLU A 29 -28.06 7.32 -12.53
CA GLU A 29 -28.12 8.78 -12.70
C GLU A 29 -27.44 9.27 -14.00
N HIS A 30 -26.41 8.58 -14.47
CA HIS A 30 -25.61 9.06 -15.60
C HIS A 30 -26.33 8.82 -16.94
N LYS A 31 -26.59 9.88 -17.71
CA LYS A 31 -27.33 9.81 -19.00
C LYS A 31 -26.75 8.80 -20.00
N SER A 32 -25.44 8.56 -19.98
CA SER A 32 -24.80 7.57 -20.86
C SER A 32 -25.15 6.11 -20.51
N ARG A 33 -25.83 5.87 -19.38
CA ARG A 33 -26.22 4.54 -18.91
C ARG A 33 -27.69 4.22 -19.20
N GLY A 34 -28.28 4.85 -20.21
CA GLY A 34 -29.65 4.58 -20.65
C GLY A 34 -29.97 3.10 -20.88
N ALA A 35 -29.01 2.31 -21.36
CA ALA A 35 -29.18 0.86 -21.50
C ALA A 35 -29.30 0.13 -20.14
N ALA A 36 -28.50 0.52 -19.15
CA ALA A 36 -28.60 -0.04 -17.79
C ALA A 36 -29.91 0.37 -17.12
N GLN A 37 -30.31 1.64 -17.24
CA GLN A 37 -31.59 2.15 -16.75
C GLN A 37 -32.78 1.38 -17.37
N ALA A 38 -32.75 1.15 -18.69
CA ALA A 38 -33.78 0.36 -19.37
C ALA A 38 -33.89 -1.08 -18.83
N MET A 39 -32.75 -1.73 -18.58
CA MET A 39 -32.72 -3.07 -17.97
C MET A 39 -33.27 -3.05 -16.54
N LEU A 40 -32.90 -2.04 -15.74
CA LEU A 40 -33.42 -1.87 -14.38
C LEU A 40 -34.94 -1.65 -14.37
N PHE A 41 -35.48 -0.82 -15.27
CA PHE A 41 -36.94 -0.69 -15.43
C PHE A 41 -37.61 -2.01 -15.82
N ALA A 42 -36.99 -2.80 -16.71
CA ALA A 42 -37.50 -4.12 -17.08
C ALA A 42 -37.53 -5.12 -15.90
N THR A 43 -36.69 -4.93 -14.87
CA THR A 43 -36.77 -5.72 -13.63
C THR A 43 -37.91 -5.31 -12.69
N GLY A 44 -38.63 -4.24 -13.00
CA GLY A 44 -39.76 -3.73 -12.21
C GLY A 44 -39.43 -2.59 -11.25
N ILE A 45 -38.21 -2.05 -11.28
CA ILE A 45 -37.89 -0.79 -10.59
C ILE A 45 -38.70 0.33 -11.25
N LYS A 46 -39.31 1.22 -10.47
CA LYS A 46 -40.08 2.36 -10.97
C LYS A 46 -39.17 3.58 -11.17
N GLU A 47 -39.64 4.53 -11.97
CA GLU A 47 -38.94 5.82 -12.19
C GLU A 47 -38.69 6.58 -10.88
N GLU A 48 -39.64 6.53 -9.94
CA GLU A 48 -39.52 7.13 -8.60
C GLU A 48 -38.53 6.41 -7.68
N ASP A 49 -38.19 5.15 -7.97
CA ASP A 49 -37.33 4.30 -7.15
C ASP A 49 -35.90 4.17 -7.70
N ILE A 50 -35.65 4.55 -8.96
CA ILE A 50 -34.38 4.26 -9.63
C ILE A 50 -33.17 4.96 -8.98
N THR A 51 -33.40 6.06 -8.27
CA THR A 51 -32.35 6.80 -7.54
C THR A 51 -32.17 6.31 -6.10
N LYS A 52 -33.03 5.41 -5.59
CA LYS A 52 -32.88 4.84 -4.25
C LYS A 52 -31.67 3.90 -4.19
N PRO A 53 -31.04 3.73 -3.01
CA PRO A 53 -29.97 2.75 -2.88
C PRO A 53 -30.47 1.34 -3.16
N GLN A 54 -29.64 0.57 -3.86
CA GLN A 54 -29.92 -0.79 -4.24
C GLN A 54 -29.18 -1.74 -3.29
N VAL A 55 -29.93 -2.57 -2.57
CA VAL A 55 -29.40 -3.56 -1.64
C VAL A 55 -29.45 -4.94 -2.28
N GLY A 56 -28.28 -5.53 -2.49
CA GLY A 56 -28.16 -6.93 -2.86
C GLY A 56 -28.61 -7.82 -1.70
N ILE A 57 -29.48 -8.79 -1.98
CA ILE A 57 -29.91 -9.79 -0.98
C ILE A 57 -29.43 -11.14 -1.48
N ALA A 58 -28.30 -11.59 -0.92
CA ALA A 58 -27.57 -12.77 -1.36
C ALA A 58 -27.95 -14.00 -0.52
N SER A 59 -28.83 -14.87 -1.03
CA SER A 59 -29.14 -16.15 -0.38
C SER A 59 -28.30 -17.31 -0.90
N MET A 60 -28.17 -18.36 -0.10
CA MET A 60 -27.59 -19.66 -0.49
C MET A 60 -28.67 -20.72 -0.55
N TRP A 61 -29.84 -20.38 -1.09
CA TRP A 61 -30.97 -21.28 -1.14
C TRP A 61 -30.77 -22.37 -2.19
N TRP A 62 -31.18 -23.58 -1.83
CA TRP A 62 -31.49 -24.69 -2.73
C TRP A 62 -32.36 -25.70 -1.99
N GLU A 63 -32.99 -26.64 -2.68
CA GLU A 63 -33.93 -27.57 -2.04
C GLU A 63 -33.24 -28.80 -1.42
N GLY A 64 -32.06 -29.18 -1.94
CA GLY A 64 -31.39 -30.44 -1.60
C GLY A 64 -30.71 -30.50 -0.23
N ASN A 65 -30.89 -29.51 0.66
CA ASN A 65 -30.29 -29.49 1.99
C ASN A 65 -31.23 -28.82 3.00
N PRO A 66 -31.52 -29.45 4.16
CA PRO A 66 -32.33 -28.82 5.21
C PRO A 66 -31.78 -27.49 5.70
N CYS A 67 -30.45 -27.31 5.69
CA CYS A 67 -29.80 -26.07 6.11
C CYS A 67 -30.15 -24.87 5.22
N ASN A 68 -30.60 -25.10 3.99
CA ASN A 68 -30.70 -24.07 2.95
C ASN A 68 -32.10 -23.93 2.33
N MET A 69 -32.96 -24.94 2.46
CA MET A 69 -34.25 -25.00 1.74
C MET A 69 -35.23 -23.87 2.08
N HIS A 70 -35.12 -23.26 3.26
CA HIS A 70 -35.97 -22.16 3.72
C HIS A 70 -35.39 -20.76 3.42
N LEU A 71 -34.14 -20.66 2.96
CA LEU A 71 -33.47 -19.36 2.82
C LEU A 71 -34.09 -18.49 1.70
N LEU A 72 -34.84 -19.09 0.76
CA LEU A 72 -35.59 -18.35 -0.26
C LEU A 72 -36.69 -17.49 0.37
N ASP A 73 -37.38 -18.04 1.36
CA ASP A 73 -38.47 -17.37 2.06
C ASP A 73 -37.91 -16.31 3.00
N LEU A 74 -36.81 -16.61 3.72
CA LEU A 74 -36.12 -15.60 4.52
C LEU A 74 -35.64 -14.41 3.67
N ALA A 75 -35.05 -14.67 2.49
CA ALA A 75 -34.64 -13.61 1.56
C ALA A 75 -35.83 -12.79 1.04
N LEU A 76 -37.01 -13.39 0.90
CA LEU A 76 -38.23 -12.68 0.56
C LEU A 76 -38.69 -11.76 1.71
N GLU A 77 -38.64 -12.22 2.95
CA GLU A 77 -38.99 -11.39 4.12
C GLU A 77 -37.98 -10.25 4.35
N ILE A 78 -36.70 -10.49 4.08
CA ILE A 78 -35.65 -9.45 4.07
C ILE A 78 -35.96 -8.40 3.00
N LYS A 79 -36.32 -8.81 1.78
CA LYS A 79 -36.70 -7.88 0.72
C LYS A 79 -37.84 -6.97 1.16
N LYS A 80 -38.88 -7.53 1.78
CA LYS A 80 -40.00 -6.74 2.34
C LYS A 80 -39.52 -5.78 3.45
N GLY A 81 -38.53 -6.18 4.26
CA GLY A 81 -37.90 -5.32 5.27
C GLY A 81 -37.14 -4.14 4.66
N VAL A 82 -36.34 -4.39 3.62
CA VAL A 82 -35.57 -3.40 2.85
C VAL A 82 -36.50 -2.39 2.17
N GLU A 83 -37.54 -2.86 1.47
CA GLU A 83 -38.49 -1.99 0.77
C GLU A 83 -39.27 -1.07 1.72
N LYS A 84 -39.55 -1.52 2.96
CA LYS A 84 -40.15 -0.68 4.01
C LYS A 84 -39.24 0.46 4.49
N GLN A 85 -37.94 0.42 4.20
CA GLN A 85 -36.97 1.46 4.57
C GLN A 85 -36.59 2.38 3.41
N ASP A 86 -37.44 2.44 2.38
CA ASP A 86 -37.23 3.28 1.20
C ASP A 86 -35.94 2.94 0.43
N LEU A 87 -35.67 1.63 0.31
CA LEU A 87 -34.54 1.06 -0.41
C LEU A 87 -35.05 0.05 -1.46
N VAL A 88 -34.25 -0.22 -2.49
CA VAL A 88 -34.58 -1.23 -3.50
C VAL A 88 -33.89 -2.56 -3.13
N GLY A 89 -34.67 -3.60 -2.86
CA GLY A 89 -34.16 -4.93 -2.55
C GLY A 89 -34.05 -5.83 -3.79
N LEU A 90 -32.82 -6.16 -4.20
CA LEU A 90 -32.54 -7.01 -5.36
C LEU A 90 -31.95 -8.35 -4.91
N ARG A 91 -32.81 -9.37 -4.93
CA ARG A 91 -32.43 -10.74 -4.54
C ARG A 91 -31.61 -11.39 -5.63
N PHE A 92 -30.53 -12.03 -5.22
CA PHE A 92 -29.78 -12.98 -6.03
C PHE A 92 -29.37 -14.16 -5.15
N ASN A 93 -28.95 -15.25 -5.78
CA ASN A 93 -28.61 -16.48 -5.07
C ASN A 93 -27.23 -16.96 -5.50
N THR A 94 -26.50 -17.57 -4.58
CA THR A 94 -25.27 -18.30 -4.87
C THR A 94 -25.40 -19.76 -4.43
N ILE A 95 -24.41 -20.57 -4.76
CA ILE A 95 -24.38 -22.00 -4.47
C ILE A 95 -24.14 -22.29 -3.00
N GLY A 96 -24.27 -23.56 -2.62
CA GLY A 96 -23.79 -24.13 -1.37
C GLY A 96 -23.29 -25.55 -1.61
N VAL A 97 -22.87 -26.25 -0.56
CA VAL A 97 -22.67 -27.71 -0.51
C VAL A 97 -23.19 -28.20 0.84
N SER A 98 -23.83 -29.38 0.88
CA SER A 98 -24.22 -30.01 2.13
C SER A 98 -23.09 -30.90 2.63
N ASP A 99 -22.41 -30.46 3.68
CA ASP A 99 -21.34 -31.22 4.33
C ASP A 99 -21.85 -32.61 4.74
N VAL A 100 -23.00 -32.67 5.43
CA VAL A 100 -23.61 -33.93 5.90
C VAL A 100 -23.91 -34.90 4.75
N ILE A 101 -24.45 -34.45 3.62
CA ILE A 101 -24.77 -35.35 2.50
C ILE A 101 -23.49 -35.80 1.76
N SER A 102 -22.50 -34.91 1.63
CA SER A 102 -21.25 -35.22 0.93
C SER A 102 -20.26 -36.08 1.72
N GLN A 103 -20.51 -36.21 3.03
CA GLN A 103 -19.65 -36.91 3.97
C GLN A 103 -19.37 -38.37 3.55
N GLY A 104 -18.10 -38.77 3.60
CA GLY A 104 -17.67 -40.14 3.24
C GLY A 104 -17.71 -40.43 1.74
N THR A 105 -17.73 -39.39 0.89
CA THR A 105 -17.70 -39.52 -0.57
C THR A 105 -16.73 -38.51 -1.19
N ALA A 106 -16.37 -38.71 -2.46
CA ALA A 106 -15.60 -37.72 -3.24
C ALA A 106 -16.28 -36.35 -3.36
N GLY A 107 -17.58 -36.24 -3.04
CA GLY A 107 -18.27 -34.95 -2.96
C GLY A 107 -17.69 -34.01 -1.89
N MET A 108 -17.10 -34.55 -0.83
CA MET A 108 -16.52 -33.75 0.27
C MET A 108 -15.35 -32.87 -0.20
N SER A 109 -14.65 -33.26 -1.27
CA SER A 109 -13.61 -32.45 -1.91
C SER A 109 -14.11 -31.09 -2.42
N TYR A 110 -15.43 -30.94 -2.65
CA TYR A 110 -16.04 -29.69 -3.10
C TYR A 110 -16.55 -28.81 -1.95
N SER A 111 -16.50 -29.29 -0.70
CA SER A 111 -17.00 -28.55 0.46
C SER A 111 -16.21 -27.28 0.73
N LEU A 112 -14.94 -27.37 1.16
CA LEU A 112 -14.16 -26.18 1.51
C LEU A 112 -14.00 -25.21 0.32
N PRO A 113 -13.73 -25.66 -0.92
CA PRO A 113 -13.69 -24.77 -2.08
C PRO A 113 -14.99 -24.02 -2.35
N SER A 114 -16.14 -24.51 -1.88
CA SER A 114 -17.41 -23.79 -1.99
C SER A 114 -17.41 -22.49 -1.19
N ARG A 115 -16.63 -22.38 -0.10
CA ARG A 115 -16.44 -21.12 0.64
C ARG A 115 -15.94 -20.01 -0.27
N ASP A 116 -14.86 -20.29 -1.01
CA ASP A 116 -14.19 -19.32 -1.87
C ASP A 116 -15.04 -19.02 -3.11
N LEU A 117 -15.70 -20.04 -3.67
CA LEU A 117 -16.62 -19.84 -4.78
C LEU A 117 -17.83 -18.98 -4.39
N ILE A 118 -18.36 -19.14 -3.17
CA ILE A 118 -19.41 -18.28 -2.62
C ILE A 118 -18.90 -16.85 -2.52
N ALA A 119 -17.70 -16.66 -2.00
CA ALA A 119 -17.10 -15.34 -1.85
C ALA A 119 -16.97 -14.62 -3.21
N ASP A 120 -16.37 -15.31 -4.18
CA ASP A 120 -16.17 -14.82 -5.55
C ASP A 120 -17.51 -14.51 -6.24
N SER A 121 -18.54 -15.34 -6.02
CA SER A 121 -19.86 -15.15 -6.64
C SER A 121 -20.55 -13.88 -6.13
N ILE A 122 -20.51 -13.64 -4.82
CA ILE A 122 -21.13 -12.45 -4.22
C ILE A 122 -20.35 -11.20 -4.63
N GLU A 123 -19.03 -11.24 -4.57
CA GLU A 123 -18.17 -10.15 -5.03
C GLU A 123 -18.43 -9.79 -6.49
N THR A 124 -18.57 -10.81 -7.36
CA THR A 124 -18.89 -10.63 -8.79
C THR A 124 -20.23 -9.91 -8.98
N VAL A 125 -21.29 -10.31 -8.27
CA VAL A 125 -22.61 -9.67 -8.39
C VAL A 125 -22.57 -8.26 -7.84
N MET A 126 -22.01 -8.05 -6.65
CA MET A 126 -21.91 -6.72 -6.03
C MET A 126 -21.09 -5.76 -6.92
N GLY A 127 -19.94 -6.20 -7.42
CA GLY A 127 -19.08 -5.44 -8.32
C GLY A 127 -19.73 -5.15 -9.66
N GLY A 128 -20.31 -6.17 -10.30
CA GLY A 128 -20.92 -6.06 -11.63
C GLY A 128 -22.23 -5.28 -11.66
N GLN A 129 -23.06 -5.38 -10.62
CA GLN A 129 -24.38 -4.74 -10.55
C GLN A 129 -24.38 -3.40 -9.78
N TRP A 130 -23.24 -2.99 -9.21
CA TRP A 130 -23.10 -1.71 -8.51
C TRP A 130 -24.05 -1.51 -7.32
N TYR A 131 -24.44 -2.58 -6.62
CA TYR A 131 -25.30 -2.47 -5.43
C TYR A 131 -24.62 -1.71 -4.28
N ASP A 132 -25.36 -0.88 -3.56
CA ASP A 132 -24.84 0.01 -2.51
C ASP A 132 -24.56 -0.71 -1.19
N GLY A 133 -25.33 -1.74 -0.88
CA GLY A 133 -25.17 -2.56 0.33
C GLY A 133 -25.60 -4.00 0.10
N ASN A 134 -25.30 -4.88 1.05
CA ASN A 134 -25.53 -6.31 0.92
C ASN A 134 -26.12 -6.93 2.20
N ILE A 135 -27.19 -7.71 2.09
CA ILE A 135 -27.67 -8.57 3.17
C ILE A 135 -27.46 -10.01 2.74
N LEU A 136 -26.64 -10.75 3.49
CA LEU A 136 -26.26 -12.12 3.16
C LEU A 136 -27.01 -13.10 4.04
N VAL A 137 -27.53 -14.16 3.43
CA VAL A 137 -28.43 -15.14 4.08
C VAL A 137 -27.84 -16.56 3.97
N PRO A 138 -26.76 -16.86 4.71
CA PRO A 138 -26.16 -18.20 4.74
C PRO A 138 -26.89 -19.12 5.73
N GLY A 139 -26.93 -20.43 5.44
CA GLY A 139 -27.57 -21.41 6.31
C GLY A 139 -26.73 -22.65 6.63
N CYS A 140 -25.65 -22.92 5.88
CA CYS A 140 -24.80 -24.09 6.08
C CYS A 140 -23.33 -23.71 6.27
N ASP A 141 -22.58 -24.63 6.86
CA ASP A 141 -21.19 -24.54 7.30
C ASP A 141 -20.30 -23.56 6.50
N LYS A 142 -19.95 -23.88 5.24
CA LYS A 142 -19.03 -23.06 4.41
C LYS A 142 -19.65 -21.78 3.87
N ASN A 143 -20.98 -21.62 3.96
CA ASN A 143 -21.68 -20.43 3.46
C ASN A 143 -21.32 -19.21 4.31
N MET A 144 -21.35 -19.34 5.63
CA MET A 144 -21.06 -18.26 6.59
C MET A 144 -19.70 -17.58 6.35
N PRO A 145 -18.57 -18.32 6.32
CA PRO A 145 -17.28 -17.69 6.01
C PRO A 145 -17.18 -17.17 4.58
N GLY A 146 -17.82 -17.81 3.59
CA GLY A 146 -17.87 -17.28 2.22
C GLY A 146 -18.53 -15.89 2.15
N CYS A 147 -19.62 -15.69 2.90
CA CYS A 147 -20.27 -14.39 3.08
C CYS A 147 -19.33 -13.35 3.68
N LEU A 148 -18.63 -13.72 4.76
CA LEU A 148 -17.71 -12.83 5.46
C LEU A 148 -16.56 -12.37 4.56
N ILE A 149 -15.96 -13.30 3.81
CA ILE A 149 -14.88 -13.00 2.85
C ILE A 149 -15.39 -12.03 1.79
N ALA A 150 -16.54 -12.30 1.17
CA ALA A 150 -17.12 -11.42 0.15
C ALA A 150 -17.31 -9.99 0.65
N MET A 151 -17.94 -9.82 1.82
CA MET A 151 -18.22 -8.48 2.35
C MET A 151 -16.97 -7.74 2.79
N ALA A 152 -15.96 -8.45 3.28
CA ALA A 152 -14.66 -7.87 3.57
C ALA A 152 -13.97 -7.38 2.30
N ARG A 153 -14.01 -8.14 1.20
CA ARG A 153 -13.42 -7.77 -0.10
C ARG A 153 -14.10 -6.55 -0.72
N HIS A 154 -15.43 -6.59 -0.90
CA HIS A 154 -16.14 -5.48 -1.56
C HIS A 154 -16.33 -4.26 -0.64
N ASN A 155 -16.21 -4.44 0.69
CA ASN A 155 -16.27 -3.42 1.73
C ASN A 155 -17.39 -2.37 1.54
N ARG A 156 -18.61 -2.84 1.31
CA ARG A 156 -19.82 -2.00 1.23
C ARG A 156 -20.69 -2.28 2.45
N PRO A 157 -21.52 -1.34 2.95
CA PRO A 157 -22.42 -1.57 4.07
C PRO A 157 -23.12 -2.93 3.97
N SER A 158 -22.89 -3.81 4.94
CA SER A 158 -23.37 -5.20 4.88
C SER A 158 -23.66 -5.77 6.25
N LEU A 159 -24.60 -6.73 6.29
CA LEU A 159 -24.82 -7.58 7.46
C LEU A 159 -25.20 -9.02 7.04
N ILE A 160 -25.06 -9.94 7.99
CA ILE A 160 -25.43 -11.36 7.83
C ILE A 160 -26.68 -11.67 8.64
N VAL A 161 -27.63 -12.33 8.03
CA VAL A 161 -28.78 -12.97 8.69
C VAL A 161 -28.58 -14.48 8.60
N TYR A 162 -28.20 -15.11 9.72
CA TYR A 162 -28.04 -16.57 9.74
C TYR A 162 -29.39 -17.27 9.52
N GLY A 163 -29.41 -18.33 8.71
CA GLY A 163 -30.60 -19.13 8.43
C GLY A 163 -31.25 -19.77 9.67
N GLY A 164 -30.49 -19.96 10.75
CA GLY A 164 -30.95 -20.54 12.01
C GLY A 164 -30.67 -22.04 12.13
N THR A 165 -30.62 -22.50 13.37
CA THR A 165 -30.37 -23.91 13.71
C THR A 165 -31.61 -24.78 13.48
N ILE A 166 -31.41 -26.04 13.09
CA ILE A 166 -32.45 -27.07 13.05
C ILE A 166 -32.92 -27.38 14.46
N ARG A 167 -34.19 -27.79 14.60
CA ARG A 167 -34.70 -28.39 15.84
C ARG A 167 -34.12 -29.79 16.05
N ALA A 168 -33.96 -30.17 17.31
CA ALA A 168 -33.54 -31.52 17.66
C ALA A 168 -34.55 -32.59 17.19
N GLY A 169 -34.04 -33.68 16.60
CA GLY A 169 -34.83 -34.90 16.35
C GLY A 169 -35.14 -35.63 17.66
N CYS A 170 -36.18 -36.45 17.67
CA CYS A 170 -36.59 -37.19 18.87
C CYS A 170 -36.88 -38.66 18.55
N ARG A 171 -36.27 -39.57 19.31
CA ARG A 171 -36.47 -41.01 19.24
C ARG A 171 -36.59 -41.58 20.66
N ASN A 172 -37.73 -42.20 20.98
CA ASN A 172 -37.99 -42.81 22.29
C ASN A 172 -37.72 -41.86 23.48
N GLY A 173 -38.00 -40.55 23.31
CA GLY A 173 -37.74 -39.53 24.32
C GLY A 173 -36.29 -39.06 24.40
N GLN A 174 -35.38 -39.59 23.58
CA GLN A 174 -34.00 -39.16 23.46
C GLN A 174 -33.82 -38.22 22.26
N THR A 175 -33.00 -37.20 22.44
CA THR A 175 -32.60 -36.26 21.39
C THR A 175 -31.60 -36.92 20.44
N ILE A 176 -31.92 -36.91 19.15
CA ILE A 176 -31.04 -37.37 18.07
C ILE A 176 -30.82 -36.25 17.05
N ASP A 177 -29.72 -36.34 16.32
CA ASP A 177 -29.30 -35.37 15.31
C ASP A 177 -28.59 -36.06 14.14
N ALA A 178 -28.04 -35.29 13.21
CA ALA A 178 -27.30 -35.82 12.07
C ALA A 178 -26.09 -36.68 12.48
N LEU A 179 -25.41 -36.36 13.60
CA LEU A 179 -24.30 -37.16 14.11
C LEU A 179 -24.79 -38.54 14.57
N SER A 180 -25.96 -38.60 15.21
CA SER A 180 -26.60 -39.87 15.58
C SER A 180 -26.82 -40.81 14.38
N ALA A 181 -27.09 -40.26 13.19
CA ALA A 181 -27.24 -41.06 11.98
C ALA A 181 -25.91 -41.67 11.49
N PHE A 182 -24.78 -40.97 11.67
CA PHE A 182 -23.44 -41.49 11.37
C PHE A 182 -23.00 -42.55 12.39
N GLU A 183 -23.17 -42.26 13.69
CA GLU A 183 -22.84 -43.17 14.78
C GLU A 183 -23.65 -44.47 14.68
N GLY A 184 -24.93 -44.39 14.29
CA GLY A 184 -25.80 -45.55 14.10
C GLY A 184 -25.26 -46.57 13.09
N TYR A 185 -24.43 -46.17 12.12
CA TYR A 185 -23.77 -47.14 11.22
C TYR A 185 -22.64 -47.91 11.94
N GLY A 186 -21.80 -47.21 12.70
CA GLY A 186 -20.74 -47.84 13.51
C GLY A 186 -21.31 -48.76 14.59
N GLU A 187 -22.41 -48.37 15.23
CA GLU A 187 -23.13 -49.23 16.18
C GLU A 187 -23.72 -50.48 15.53
N TYR A 188 -24.24 -50.38 14.30
CA TYR A 188 -24.72 -51.52 13.53
C TYR A 188 -23.57 -52.50 13.20
N LEU A 189 -22.41 -51.99 12.73
CA LEU A 189 -21.22 -52.83 12.46
C LEU A 189 -20.69 -53.53 13.73
N ALA A 190 -20.75 -52.85 14.86
CA ALA A 190 -20.40 -53.41 16.16
C ALA A 190 -21.49 -54.34 16.75
N ASN A 191 -22.56 -54.64 16.00
CA ASN A 191 -23.71 -55.44 16.42
C ASN A 191 -24.41 -54.91 17.70
N ARG A 192 -24.39 -53.59 17.94
CA ARG A 192 -25.04 -52.92 19.09
C ARG A 192 -26.49 -52.50 18.83
N ILE A 193 -26.85 -52.22 17.58
CA ILE A 193 -28.23 -51.88 17.17
C ILE A 193 -28.67 -52.72 15.96
N THR A 194 -29.98 -52.85 15.74
CA THR A 194 -30.52 -53.53 14.55
C THR A 194 -30.56 -52.61 13.33
N ASP A 195 -30.69 -53.16 12.12
CA ASP A 195 -30.86 -52.34 10.91
C ASP A 195 -32.18 -51.52 10.93
N GLU A 196 -33.22 -51.99 11.61
CA GLU A 196 -34.45 -51.20 11.78
C GLU A 196 -34.25 -50.04 12.75
N ASP A 197 -33.46 -50.24 13.82
CA ASP A 197 -33.07 -49.15 14.72
C ASP A 197 -32.30 -48.06 13.96
N ARG A 198 -31.33 -48.47 13.12
CA ARG A 198 -30.55 -47.57 12.26
C ARG A 198 -31.46 -46.78 11.32
N LYS A 199 -32.41 -47.44 10.65
CA LYS A 199 -33.38 -46.77 9.76
C LYS A 199 -34.29 -45.81 10.52
N ASP A 200 -34.71 -46.15 11.74
CA ASP A 200 -35.53 -45.27 12.58
C ASP A 200 -34.77 -43.99 12.97
N ILE A 201 -33.48 -44.09 13.30
CA ILE A 201 -32.60 -42.93 13.54
C ILE A 201 -32.56 -42.04 12.30
N ILE A 202 -32.27 -42.62 11.13
CA ILE A 202 -32.17 -41.87 9.85
C ILE A 202 -33.46 -41.10 9.55
N ARG A 203 -34.63 -41.70 9.78
CA ARG A 203 -35.94 -41.07 9.50
C ARG A 203 -36.25 -39.89 10.42
N LYS A 204 -35.62 -39.79 11.60
CA LYS A 204 -36.00 -38.85 12.66
C LYS A 204 -34.90 -37.85 13.03
N ALA A 205 -33.67 -38.03 12.55
CA ALA A 205 -32.51 -37.19 12.87
C ALA A 205 -32.63 -35.73 12.40
N CYS A 206 -33.26 -35.50 11.25
CA CYS A 206 -33.38 -34.18 10.62
C CYS A 206 -34.87 -33.82 10.44
N PRO A 207 -35.52 -33.21 11.44
CA PRO A 207 -36.98 -33.03 11.43
C PRO A 207 -37.51 -31.90 10.53
N GLY A 208 -36.64 -31.02 10.01
CA GLY A 208 -37.07 -29.83 9.27
C GLY A 208 -35.91 -28.93 8.84
N PRO A 209 -36.18 -27.66 8.48
CA PRO A 209 -35.16 -26.71 8.03
C PRO A 209 -34.23 -26.25 9.17
N GLY A 210 -33.02 -25.82 8.78
CA GLY A 210 -32.00 -25.26 9.65
C GLY A 210 -30.68 -26.03 9.63
N ALA A 211 -29.62 -25.39 10.11
CA ALA A 211 -28.29 -26.00 10.16
C ALA A 211 -28.15 -27.02 11.30
N CYS A 212 -27.11 -27.85 11.27
CA CYS A 212 -26.85 -28.85 12.31
C CYS A 212 -26.86 -28.27 13.73
N GLY A 213 -27.57 -28.90 14.67
CA GLY A 213 -27.94 -28.30 15.96
C GLY A 213 -26.85 -28.13 17.01
N GLY A 214 -25.75 -28.89 16.93
CA GLY A 214 -24.62 -28.76 17.84
C GLY A 214 -23.72 -27.55 17.52
N MET A 215 -22.68 -27.33 18.33
CA MET A 215 -21.57 -26.40 18.07
C MET A 215 -20.60 -26.96 17.01
N TYR A 216 -21.15 -27.42 15.90
CA TYR A 216 -20.40 -27.66 14.67
C TYR A 216 -20.02 -26.33 14.00
N THR A 217 -19.37 -26.37 12.86
CA THR A 217 -18.88 -25.15 12.20
C THR A 217 -20.00 -24.15 11.92
N ALA A 218 -21.21 -24.61 11.57
CA ALA A 218 -22.31 -23.70 11.24
C ALA A 218 -22.70 -22.79 12.41
N ASN A 219 -23.05 -23.36 13.55
CA ASN A 219 -23.37 -22.59 14.74
C ASN A 219 -22.13 -21.88 15.32
N THR A 220 -20.93 -22.49 15.22
CA THR A 220 -19.67 -21.82 15.62
C THR A 220 -19.45 -20.52 14.84
N MET A 221 -19.53 -20.58 13.51
CA MET A 221 -19.33 -19.42 12.67
C MET A 221 -20.48 -18.41 12.81
N ALA A 222 -21.73 -18.86 12.95
CA ALA A 222 -22.85 -17.96 13.21
C ALA A 222 -22.65 -17.17 14.51
N THR A 223 -22.24 -17.84 15.58
CA THR A 223 -21.89 -17.19 16.85
C THR A 223 -20.69 -16.26 16.70
N ALA A 224 -19.62 -16.70 16.04
CA ALA A 224 -18.45 -15.86 15.78
C ALA A 224 -18.82 -14.60 15.00
N ILE A 225 -19.72 -14.68 14.01
CA ILE A 225 -20.22 -13.55 13.22
C ILE A 225 -20.99 -12.55 14.09
N GLU A 226 -21.84 -13.03 15.00
CA GLU A 226 -22.58 -12.17 15.92
C GLU A 226 -21.62 -11.41 16.86
N VAL A 227 -20.57 -12.07 17.34
CA VAL A 227 -19.53 -11.48 18.20
C VAL A 227 -18.60 -10.54 17.46
N LEU A 228 -18.27 -10.86 16.19
CA LEU A 228 -17.59 -9.92 15.29
C LEU A 228 -18.41 -8.64 15.07
N GLY A 229 -19.72 -8.69 15.35
CA GLY A 229 -20.61 -7.55 15.19
C GLY A 229 -21.25 -7.45 13.81
N LEU A 230 -21.25 -8.53 13.00
CA LEU A 230 -21.76 -8.54 11.62
C LEU A 230 -23.16 -9.14 11.47
N SER A 231 -23.74 -9.62 12.56
CA SER A 231 -25.15 -10.03 12.65
C SER A 231 -25.87 -9.26 13.75
N LEU A 232 -27.19 -9.15 13.63
CA LEU A 232 -28.01 -8.59 14.70
C LEU A 232 -27.98 -9.50 15.94
N PRO A 233 -28.11 -8.95 17.16
CA PRO A 233 -28.21 -9.76 18.37
C PRO A 233 -29.29 -10.85 18.23
N TYR A 234 -28.97 -12.04 18.74
CA TYR A 234 -29.72 -13.29 18.66
C TYR A 234 -29.70 -14.04 17.31
N SER A 235 -29.21 -13.44 16.23
CA SER A 235 -29.21 -14.06 14.88
C SER A 235 -28.70 -15.50 14.88
N SER A 236 -27.60 -15.75 15.60
CA SER A 236 -26.94 -17.05 15.71
C SER A 236 -27.71 -18.09 16.52
N SER A 237 -28.62 -17.67 17.39
CA SER A 237 -29.36 -18.55 18.31
C SER A 237 -30.81 -18.80 17.93
N TYR A 238 -31.42 -17.95 17.10
CA TYR A 238 -32.80 -18.18 16.64
C TYR A 238 -32.90 -19.49 15.84
N PRO A 239 -33.81 -20.42 16.23
CA PRO A 239 -34.12 -21.58 15.41
C PRO A 239 -34.67 -21.18 14.04
N ALA A 240 -34.41 -21.98 13.01
CA ALA A 240 -34.78 -21.66 11.63
C ALA A 240 -36.29 -21.45 11.43
N GLU A 241 -37.12 -22.20 12.15
CA GLU A 241 -38.59 -22.13 12.07
C GLU A 241 -39.21 -21.14 13.07
N SER A 242 -38.40 -20.39 13.82
CA SER A 242 -38.92 -19.53 14.89
C SER A 242 -39.52 -18.23 14.32
N PRO A 243 -40.62 -17.70 14.90
CA PRO A 243 -41.18 -16.41 14.51
C PRO A 243 -40.20 -15.24 14.64
N GLU A 244 -39.24 -15.34 15.58
CA GLU A 244 -38.16 -14.37 15.78
C GLU A 244 -37.25 -14.26 14.55
N LYS A 245 -36.97 -15.36 13.85
CA LYS A 245 -36.15 -15.33 12.63
C LYS A 245 -36.79 -14.49 11.52
N ILE A 246 -38.13 -14.56 11.40
CA ILE A 246 -38.89 -13.71 10.46
C ILE A 246 -38.86 -12.23 10.89
N ARG A 247 -38.94 -11.95 12.20
CA ARG A 247 -38.80 -10.58 12.72
C ARG A 247 -37.42 -10.00 12.42
N GLU A 248 -36.36 -10.79 12.65
CA GLU A 248 -34.99 -10.42 12.31
C GLU A 248 -34.84 -10.08 10.82
N CYS A 249 -35.43 -10.88 9.93
CA CYS A 249 -35.42 -10.62 8.49
C CYS A 249 -35.97 -9.22 8.15
N HIS A 250 -37.03 -8.78 8.82
CA HIS A 250 -37.53 -7.41 8.65
C HIS A 250 -36.64 -6.34 9.29
N ASP A 251 -36.09 -6.61 10.47
CA ASP A 251 -35.20 -5.67 11.18
C ASP A 251 -33.85 -5.47 10.47
N ALA A 252 -33.39 -6.47 9.69
CA ALA A 252 -32.24 -6.35 8.79
C ALA A 252 -32.38 -5.19 7.81
N GLY A 253 -33.60 -4.89 7.34
CA GLY A 253 -33.89 -3.72 6.51
C GLY A 253 -33.56 -2.39 7.20
N LYS A 254 -33.91 -2.26 8.49
CA LYS A 254 -33.59 -1.07 9.30
C LYS A 254 -32.09 -0.95 9.54
N ALA A 255 -31.44 -2.07 9.83
CA ALA A 255 -30.00 -2.12 10.05
C ALA A 255 -29.23 -1.70 8.79
N ILE A 256 -29.54 -2.28 7.61
CA ILE A 256 -28.82 -1.91 6.38
C ILE A 256 -29.03 -0.43 6.02
N ARG A 257 -30.23 0.11 6.26
CA ARG A 257 -30.51 1.54 6.04
C ARG A 257 -29.60 2.39 6.92
N TYR A 258 -29.51 2.07 8.21
CA TYR A 258 -28.65 2.77 9.15
C TYR A 258 -27.17 2.72 8.71
N LEU A 259 -26.68 1.55 8.31
CA LEU A 259 -25.29 1.38 7.85
C LEU A 259 -25.00 2.20 6.59
N LEU A 260 -25.94 2.27 5.64
CA LEU A 260 -25.82 3.10 4.45
C LEU A 260 -25.76 4.60 4.80
N GLU A 261 -26.63 5.06 5.69
CA GLU A 261 -26.68 6.46 6.13
C GLU A 261 -25.41 6.92 6.86
N HIS A 262 -24.80 6.01 7.64
CA HIS A 262 -23.59 6.29 8.43
C HIS A 262 -22.31 5.82 7.75
N ASP A 263 -22.41 5.24 6.55
CA ASP A 263 -21.31 4.62 5.81
C ASP A 263 -20.48 3.63 6.63
N ILE A 264 -21.11 2.85 7.50
CA ILE A 264 -20.45 1.82 8.29
C ILE A 264 -20.27 0.58 7.41
N LYS A 265 -19.02 0.20 7.18
CA LYS A 265 -18.62 -0.88 6.28
C LYS A 265 -18.02 -2.06 7.06
N PRO A 266 -17.95 -3.26 6.47
CA PRO A 266 -17.40 -4.44 7.11
C PRO A 266 -16.01 -4.24 7.72
N LYS A 267 -15.09 -3.53 7.04
CA LYS A 267 -13.75 -3.27 7.58
C LYS A 267 -13.71 -2.29 8.76
N ASP A 268 -14.77 -1.49 8.96
CA ASP A 268 -14.91 -0.63 10.14
C ASP A 268 -15.29 -1.46 11.39
N ILE A 269 -15.86 -2.66 11.18
CA ILE A 269 -16.30 -3.60 12.23
C ILE A 269 -15.24 -4.70 12.45
N LEU A 270 -14.68 -5.25 11.37
CA LEU A 270 -13.67 -6.32 11.37
C LEU A 270 -12.30 -5.81 11.82
N THR A 271 -12.18 -5.49 13.09
CA THR A 271 -10.92 -5.09 13.73
C THR A 271 -10.21 -6.27 14.39
N ARG A 272 -8.94 -6.10 14.74
CA ARG A 272 -8.18 -7.09 15.52
C ARG A 272 -8.92 -7.49 16.80
N ALA A 273 -9.45 -6.52 17.56
CA ALA A 273 -10.22 -6.75 18.78
C ALA A 273 -11.48 -7.60 18.52
N ALA A 274 -12.19 -7.34 17.43
CA ALA A 274 -13.37 -8.12 17.05
C ALA A 274 -13.02 -9.59 16.75
N PHE A 275 -11.90 -9.85 16.04
CA PHE A 275 -11.43 -11.21 15.81
C PHE A 275 -11.02 -11.91 17.12
N GLU A 276 -10.34 -11.21 18.04
CA GLU A 276 -9.98 -11.78 19.33
C GLU A 276 -11.21 -12.16 20.15
N ASN A 277 -12.27 -11.34 20.13
CA ASN A 277 -13.56 -11.66 20.75
C ASN A 277 -14.19 -12.91 20.12
N ALA A 278 -14.18 -13.00 18.80
CA ALA A 278 -14.75 -14.15 18.08
C ALA A 278 -14.02 -15.46 18.41
N ILE A 279 -12.69 -15.41 18.55
CA ILE A 279 -11.88 -16.54 18.98
C ILE A 279 -12.21 -16.90 20.43
N ALA A 280 -12.27 -15.92 21.34
CA ALA A 280 -12.58 -16.16 22.75
C ALA A 280 -13.95 -16.85 22.92
N VAL A 281 -15.01 -16.36 22.28
CA VAL A 281 -16.32 -17.01 22.33
C VAL A 281 -16.28 -18.42 21.71
N THR A 282 -15.53 -18.61 20.62
CA THR A 282 -15.34 -19.94 20.02
C THR A 282 -14.71 -20.91 21.02
N MET A 283 -13.72 -20.49 21.80
CA MET A 283 -13.10 -21.30 22.85
C MET A 283 -14.09 -21.58 24.00
N ALA A 284 -14.82 -20.56 24.45
CA ALA A 284 -15.74 -20.64 25.58
C ALA A 284 -16.90 -21.61 25.33
N LEU A 285 -17.45 -21.59 24.11
CA LEU A 285 -18.58 -22.44 23.73
C LEU A 285 -18.17 -23.81 23.22
N GLY A 286 -16.88 -24.04 23.08
CA GLY A 286 -16.36 -25.24 22.46
C GLY A 286 -16.80 -25.37 21.00
N GLY A 287 -16.50 -24.36 20.18
CA GLY A 287 -16.75 -24.37 18.74
C GLY A 287 -15.82 -25.28 17.93
N SER A 288 -16.09 -25.41 16.63
CA SER A 288 -15.33 -26.26 15.71
C SER A 288 -13.90 -25.77 15.45
N THR A 289 -12.95 -26.70 15.25
CA THR A 289 -11.59 -26.41 14.77
C THR A 289 -11.55 -25.77 13.37
N ASN A 290 -12.59 -25.97 12.55
CA ASN A 290 -12.75 -25.29 11.26
C ASN A 290 -12.79 -23.76 11.39
N ALA A 291 -13.20 -23.23 12.57
CA ALA A 291 -13.20 -21.79 12.82
C ALA A 291 -11.79 -21.18 12.69
N VAL A 292 -10.72 -21.95 12.96
CA VAL A 292 -9.34 -21.49 12.75
C VAL A 292 -9.09 -21.11 11.30
N LEU A 293 -9.42 -22.02 10.37
CA LEU A 293 -9.25 -21.77 8.92
C LEU A 293 -10.10 -20.59 8.45
N HIS A 294 -11.33 -20.53 8.92
CA HIS A 294 -12.31 -19.55 8.48
C HIS A 294 -11.99 -18.14 8.98
N LEU A 295 -11.67 -17.97 10.27
CA LEU A 295 -11.36 -16.66 10.82
C LEU A 295 -10.03 -16.11 10.28
N ILE A 296 -9.01 -16.97 10.04
CA ILE A 296 -7.77 -16.55 9.36
C ILE A 296 -8.08 -16.06 7.93
N ALA A 297 -8.90 -16.80 7.17
CA ALA A 297 -9.27 -16.41 5.82
C ALA A 297 -10.05 -15.07 5.78
N VAL A 298 -10.97 -14.87 6.72
CA VAL A 298 -11.75 -13.63 6.83
C VAL A 298 -10.85 -12.46 7.26
N ALA A 299 -9.93 -12.67 8.19
CA ALA A 299 -8.96 -11.65 8.62
C ALA A 299 -8.08 -11.20 7.45
N ARG A 300 -7.59 -12.13 6.62
CA ARG A 300 -6.85 -11.80 5.40
C ARG A 300 -7.67 -10.97 4.42
N ALA A 301 -8.92 -11.36 4.15
CA ALA A 301 -9.82 -10.59 3.28
C ALA A 301 -10.09 -9.16 3.81
N ALA A 302 -10.12 -9.00 5.14
CA ALA A 302 -10.26 -7.70 5.79
C ALA A 302 -8.97 -6.86 5.77
N GLY A 303 -7.80 -7.48 5.62
CA GLY A 303 -6.49 -6.84 5.77
C GLY A 303 -6.03 -6.75 7.23
N VAL A 304 -6.50 -7.67 8.09
CA VAL A 304 -6.16 -7.75 9.52
C VAL A 304 -5.18 -8.90 9.76
N PRO A 305 -4.04 -8.67 10.43
CA PRO A 305 -3.11 -9.75 10.76
C PRO A 305 -3.73 -10.69 11.80
N LEU A 306 -3.84 -11.97 11.45
CA LEU A 306 -4.26 -13.05 12.33
C LEU A 306 -3.53 -14.34 11.93
N THR A 307 -3.00 -15.05 12.91
CA THR A 307 -2.19 -16.26 12.74
C THR A 307 -2.78 -17.41 13.54
N ILE A 308 -2.30 -18.62 13.27
CA ILE A 308 -2.70 -19.80 14.06
C ILE A 308 -2.31 -19.65 15.54
N ASP A 309 -1.17 -19.01 15.85
CA ASP A 309 -0.67 -18.86 17.22
C ASP A 309 -1.58 -17.95 18.08
N ASP A 310 -2.31 -17.02 17.45
CA ASP A 310 -3.29 -16.18 18.15
C ASP A 310 -4.41 -17.02 18.79
N PHE A 311 -4.77 -18.16 18.19
CA PHE A 311 -5.78 -19.06 18.76
C PHE A 311 -5.29 -19.73 20.04
N ASP A 312 -4.02 -20.14 20.10
CA ASP A 312 -3.48 -20.78 21.29
C ASP A 312 -3.36 -19.78 22.44
N ALA A 313 -2.83 -18.58 22.17
CA ALA A 313 -2.72 -17.50 23.16
C ALA A 313 -4.08 -17.09 23.75
N ILE A 314 -5.13 -17.00 22.92
CA ILE A 314 -6.48 -16.68 23.39
C ILE A 314 -7.10 -17.89 24.10
N GLY A 315 -6.86 -19.10 23.60
CA GLY A 315 -7.32 -20.35 24.21
C GLY A 315 -6.74 -20.58 25.60
N GLU A 316 -5.50 -20.16 25.88
CA GLU A 316 -4.91 -20.27 27.21
C GLU A 316 -5.64 -19.45 28.27
N ARG A 317 -6.10 -18.24 27.92
CA ARG A 317 -6.82 -17.34 28.84
C ARG A 317 -8.34 -17.52 28.84
N THR A 318 -8.89 -18.30 27.91
CA THR A 318 -10.34 -18.44 27.75
C THR A 318 -10.81 -19.86 28.10
N PRO A 319 -11.52 -20.06 29.22
CA PRO A 319 -11.95 -21.39 29.64
C PRO A 319 -13.09 -21.92 28.78
N TYR A 320 -13.14 -23.25 28.61
CA TYR A 320 -14.28 -23.92 27.98
C TYR A 320 -15.39 -24.16 29.00
N ILE A 321 -16.55 -23.54 28.77
CA ILE A 321 -17.65 -23.45 29.75
C ILE A 321 -18.99 -24.02 29.27
N ALA A 322 -19.17 -24.33 27.98
CA ALA A 322 -20.48 -24.75 27.46
C ALA A 322 -20.63 -26.28 27.31
N ASP A 323 -21.65 -26.86 27.94
CA ASP A 323 -22.04 -28.27 27.79
C ASP A 323 -22.84 -28.49 26.49
N LEU A 324 -22.26 -28.13 25.34
CA LEU A 324 -22.88 -28.24 24.02
C LEU A 324 -22.26 -29.36 23.18
N LYS A 325 -23.10 -30.10 22.46
CA LYS A 325 -22.66 -31.09 21.47
C LYS A 325 -21.69 -30.46 20.46
N PRO A 326 -20.66 -31.18 19.98
CA PRO A 326 -20.45 -32.62 20.17
C PRO A 326 -19.70 -33.01 21.45
N SER A 327 -19.17 -32.05 22.23
CA SER A 327 -18.48 -32.37 23.49
C SER A 327 -19.42 -32.59 24.66
N GLY A 328 -20.53 -31.86 24.67
CA GLY A 328 -21.53 -31.85 25.72
C GLY A 328 -22.87 -32.44 25.30
N LYS A 329 -23.91 -32.15 26.09
CA LYS A 329 -25.24 -32.76 25.95
C LYS A 329 -26.25 -31.91 25.19
N PHE A 330 -26.16 -30.58 25.30
CA PHE A 330 -27.18 -29.65 24.82
C PHE A 330 -26.90 -29.19 23.38
N VAL A 331 -27.92 -28.61 22.74
CA VAL A 331 -27.83 -28.04 21.39
C VAL A 331 -28.11 -26.53 21.40
N MET A 332 -27.88 -25.83 20.29
CA MET A 332 -28.08 -24.37 20.19
C MET A 332 -29.52 -23.94 20.56
N GLU A 333 -30.53 -24.76 20.24
CA GLU A 333 -31.92 -24.52 20.63
C GLU A 333 -32.10 -24.46 22.16
N ASP A 334 -31.34 -25.24 22.93
CA ASP A 334 -31.40 -25.21 24.40
C ASP A 334 -30.73 -23.96 24.96
N LEU A 335 -29.63 -23.52 24.35
CA LEU A 335 -28.97 -22.26 24.70
C LEU A 335 -29.87 -21.05 24.41
N HIS A 336 -30.60 -21.09 23.30
CA HIS A 336 -31.57 -20.05 22.96
C HIS A 336 -32.65 -19.87 24.04
N LYS A 337 -33.18 -20.98 24.58
CA LYS A 337 -34.22 -20.96 25.64
C LYS A 337 -33.77 -20.28 26.94
N VAL A 338 -32.46 -20.19 27.19
CA VAL A 338 -31.89 -19.62 28.42
C VAL A 338 -31.22 -18.25 28.23
N GLY A 339 -31.42 -17.62 27.06
CA GLY A 339 -30.92 -16.28 26.77
C GLY A 339 -30.08 -16.14 25.50
N GLY A 340 -29.73 -17.26 24.85
CA GLY A 340 -29.00 -17.28 23.59
C GLY A 340 -27.58 -16.70 23.68
N ILE A 341 -27.01 -16.40 22.51
CA ILE A 341 -25.65 -15.86 22.41
C ILE A 341 -25.49 -14.46 23.04
N PRO A 342 -26.45 -13.53 22.96
CA PRO A 342 -26.32 -12.23 23.65
C PRO A 342 -26.12 -12.35 25.16
N ALA A 343 -26.78 -13.32 25.81
CA ALA A 343 -26.59 -13.58 27.23
C ALA A 343 -25.20 -14.14 27.55
N VAL A 344 -24.63 -14.95 26.65
CA VAL A 344 -23.23 -15.43 26.75
C VAL A 344 -22.25 -14.27 26.56
N ILE A 345 -22.45 -13.42 25.55
CA ILE A 345 -21.60 -12.23 25.31
C ILE A 345 -21.60 -11.34 26.55
N LYS A 346 -22.78 -11.07 27.11
CA LYS A 346 -22.93 -10.29 28.34
C LYS A 346 -22.15 -10.91 29.50
N TYR A 347 -22.31 -12.21 29.71
CA TYR A 347 -21.60 -12.94 30.76
C TYR A 347 -20.06 -12.89 30.60
N LEU A 348 -19.55 -13.05 29.37
CA LEU A 348 -18.12 -13.00 29.11
C LEU A 348 -17.55 -11.58 29.21
N LEU A 349 -18.31 -10.55 28.87
CA LEU A 349 -17.95 -9.14 29.11
C LEU A 349 -17.88 -8.85 30.62
N GLU A 350 -18.83 -9.34 31.41
CA GLU A 350 -18.82 -9.21 32.89
C GLU A 350 -17.61 -9.93 33.54
N LYS A 351 -16.96 -10.84 32.80
CA LYS A 351 -15.77 -11.59 33.22
C LYS A 351 -14.47 -11.08 32.57
N ASP A 352 -14.53 -9.93 31.90
CA ASP A 352 -13.38 -9.32 31.21
C ASP A 352 -12.70 -10.25 30.16
N LEU A 353 -13.47 -11.18 29.58
CA LEU A 353 -12.99 -12.10 28.54
C LEU A 353 -13.24 -11.58 27.12
N LEU A 354 -14.00 -10.49 26.97
CA LEU A 354 -14.29 -9.83 25.70
C LEU A 354 -14.05 -8.31 25.79
N GLN A 355 -13.69 -7.71 24.65
CA GLN A 355 -13.56 -6.27 24.47
C GLN A 355 -14.91 -5.67 24.04
N GLY A 356 -15.46 -4.78 24.85
CA GLY A 356 -16.83 -4.29 24.70
C GLY A 356 -17.04 -3.16 23.69
N ASP A 357 -15.97 -2.48 23.28
CA ASP A 357 -15.97 -1.25 22.47
C ASP A 357 -16.03 -1.50 20.96
N CYS A 358 -16.00 -2.76 20.53
CA CYS A 358 -16.07 -3.14 19.12
C CYS A 358 -17.40 -2.70 18.49
N LEU A 359 -17.35 -1.92 17.41
CA LEU A 359 -18.51 -1.47 16.63
C LEU A 359 -19.24 -2.66 15.99
N THR A 360 -20.56 -2.57 15.82
CA THR A 360 -21.39 -3.61 15.22
C THR A 360 -22.36 -3.05 14.17
N VAL A 361 -23.06 -3.95 13.45
CA VAL A 361 -24.08 -3.62 12.45
C VAL A 361 -25.30 -2.87 13.00
N THR A 362 -25.44 -2.76 14.32
CA THR A 362 -26.49 -1.94 14.95
C THR A 362 -26.12 -0.46 15.03
N GLY A 363 -24.87 -0.09 14.71
CA GLY A 363 -24.30 1.24 14.96
C GLY A 363 -23.81 1.45 16.39
N LYS A 364 -23.96 0.45 17.26
CA LYS A 364 -23.52 0.47 18.65
C LYS A 364 -22.36 -0.49 18.87
N THR A 365 -21.68 -0.32 19.98
CA THR A 365 -20.64 -1.24 20.44
C THR A 365 -21.24 -2.58 20.92
N LEU A 366 -20.40 -3.62 20.98
CA LEU A 366 -20.77 -4.95 21.45
C LEU A 366 -21.38 -4.90 22.87
N ALA A 367 -20.79 -4.10 23.77
CA ALA A 367 -21.29 -3.92 25.14
C ALA A 367 -22.64 -3.21 25.19
N GLU A 368 -22.82 -2.14 24.43
CA GLU A 368 -24.08 -1.39 24.37
C GLU A 368 -25.25 -2.25 23.86
N ASN A 369 -24.98 -3.17 22.94
CA ASN A 369 -26.00 -4.09 22.41
C ASN A 369 -26.56 -5.02 23.47
N VAL A 370 -25.74 -5.49 24.41
CA VAL A 370 -26.14 -6.50 25.41
C VAL A 370 -26.47 -5.93 26.78
N ALA A 371 -26.11 -4.68 27.07
CA ALA A 371 -26.29 -4.04 28.39
C ALA A 371 -27.71 -4.19 28.96
N ASN A 372 -28.73 -3.98 28.11
CA ASN A 372 -30.14 -4.04 28.51
C ASN A 372 -30.84 -5.38 28.18
N LEU A 373 -30.09 -6.37 27.69
CA LEU A 373 -30.65 -7.70 27.41
C LEU A 373 -30.63 -8.58 28.67
N PRO A 374 -31.53 -9.57 28.76
CA PRO A 374 -31.54 -10.52 29.88
C PRO A 374 -30.21 -11.27 30.00
N SER A 375 -29.74 -11.47 31.23
CA SER A 375 -28.61 -12.35 31.52
C SER A 375 -29.04 -13.84 31.42
N LEU A 376 -28.08 -14.75 31.46
CA LEU A 376 -28.33 -16.20 31.38
C LEU A 376 -29.30 -16.66 32.49
N SER A 377 -30.32 -17.42 32.12
CA SER A 377 -31.33 -17.98 33.04
C SER A 377 -31.16 -19.49 33.27
N ASP A 378 -29.98 -20.03 32.98
CA ASP A 378 -29.71 -21.46 32.94
C ASP A 378 -29.28 -22.08 34.29
N ASN A 379 -28.98 -21.25 35.29
CA ASN A 379 -28.44 -21.63 36.59
C ASN A 379 -27.22 -22.57 36.50
N GLY A 380 -26.33 -22.35 35.51
CA GLY A 380 -25.12 -23.15 35.35
C GLY A 380 -25.33 -24.52 34.72
N ARG A 381 -26.50 -24.79 34.12
CA ARG A 381 -26.82 -26.08 33.51
C ARG A 381 -26.19 -26.27 32.13
N ILE A 382 -26.15 -25.21 31.31
CA ILE A 382 -25.63 -25.27 29.93
C ILE A 382 -24.30 -24.53 29.85
N ILE A 383 -24.22 -23.36 30.47
CA ILE A 383 -23.03 -22.52 30.55
C ILE A 383 -22.53 -22.56 32.00
N HIS A 384 -21.43 -23.26 32.22
CA HIS A 384 -20.77 -23.33 33.52
C HIS A 384 -20.16 -21.98 33.90
N ALA A 385 -20.01 -21.75 35.19
CA ALA A 385 -19.29 -20.57 35.67
C ALA A 385 -17.81 -20.62 35.25
N VAL A 386 -17.24 -19.47 34.87
CA VAL A 386 -15.82 -19.31 34.52
C VAL A 386 -14.90 -19.78 35.65
N GLU A 387 -15.35 -19.70 36.90
CA GLU A 387 -14.64 -20.18 38.08
C GLU A 387 -14.67 -21.71 38.25
N THR A 388 -15.66 -22.37 37.65
CA THR A 388 -15.80 -23.83 37.65
C THR A 388 -16.06 -24.34 36.23
N PRO A 389 -15.10 -24.12 35.30
CA PRO A 389 -15.30 -24.42 33.89
C PRO A 389 -15.20 -25.93 33.64
N ILE A 390 -15.66 -26.38 32.46
CA ILE A 390 -15.46 -27.77 32.02
C ILE A 390 -13.97 -28.03 31.80
N LYS A 391 -13.26 -27.06 31.22
CA LYS A 391 -11.79 -27.05 31.10
C LYS A 391 -11.27 -25.63 31.33
N ALA A 392 -10.20 -25.51 32.11
CA ALA A 392 -9.61 -24.21 32.48
C ALA A 392 -9.05 -23.41 31.28
N SER A 393 -8.81 -24.08 30.16
CA SER A 393 -8.41 -23.48 28.89
C SER A 393 -9.39 -23.86 27.78
N GLY A 394 -9.26 -23.21 26.63
CA GLY A 394 -9.94 -23.60 25.41
C GLY A 394 -9.60 -25.04 25.02
N HIS A 395 -10.52 -25.66 24.27
CA HIS A 395 -10.29 -27.01 23.77
C HIS A 395 -9.44 -27.01 22.48
N ILE A 396 -9.44 -25.93 21.70
CA ILE A 396 -8.69 -25.89 20.44
C ILE A 396 -7.23 -25.64 20.82
N ARG A 397 -6.34 -26.51 20.35
CA ARG A 397 -4.91 -26.40 20.55
C ARG A 397 -4.19 -26.38 19.22
N VAL A 398 -3.14 -25.57 19.16
CA VAL A 398 -2.22 -25.51 18.05
C VAL A 398 -1.03 -26.38 18.40
N LEU A 399 -0.72 -27.37 17.59
CA LEU A 399 0.42 -28.26 17.79
C LEU A 399 1.50 -27.97 16.74
N ARG A 400 2.77 -27.94 17.16
CA ARG A 400 3.95 -27.87 16.29
C ARG A 400 4.80 -29.13 16.43
N GLY A 401 6.01 -29.15 15.93
CA GLY A 401 6.92 -30.29 16.00
C GLY A 401 7.41 -30.70 14.63
N ASN A 402 8.23 -31.74 14.57
CA ASN A 402 8.87 -32.14 13.30
C ASN A 402 7.86 -32.70 12.27
N VAL A 403 6.67 -33.14 12.70
CA VAL A 403 5.59 -33.59 11.80
C VAL A 403 4.80 -32.41 11.22
N ALA A 404 4.62 -31.35 12.01
CA ALA A 404 3.80 -30.18 11.68
C ALA A 404 4.55 -28.86 11.93
N PRO A 405 5.62 -28.56 11.17
CA PRO A 405 6.48 -27.41 11.46
C PRO A 405 5.76 -26.06 11.31
N GLU A 406 4.80 -25.95 10.38
CA GLU A 406 3.97 -24.74 10.22
C GLU A 406 2.75 -24.72 11.15
N GLY A 407 2.45 -25.84 11.80
CA GLY A 407 1.35 -26.00 12.75
C GLY A 407 0.33 -27.04 12.33
N ALA A 408 -0.46 -27.47 13.30
CA ALA A 408 -1.61 -28.35 13.19
C ALA A 408 -2.67 -27.93 14.22
N VAL A 409 -3.92 -28.34 14.03
CA VAL A 409 -5.03 -27.99 14.93
C VAL A 409 -5.65 -29.26 15.51
N ALA A 410 -5.79 -29.29 16.82
CA ALA A 410 -6.39 -30.39 17.56
C ALA A 410 -7.51 -29.90 18.48
N LYS A 411 -8.49 -30.77 18.73
CA LYS A 411 -9.53 -30.56 19.74
C LYS A 411 -9.21 -31.41 20.97
N ILE A 412 -8.59 -30.78 21.97
CA ILE A 412 -8.14 -31.40 23.21
C ILE A 412 -9.14 -31.06 24.32
N THR A 413 -10.02 -31.98 24.70
CA THR A 413 -10.99 -31.78 25.78
C THR A 413 -10.42 -32.05 27.18
N GLY A 414 -9.30 -32.77 27.25
CA GLY A 414 -8.68 -33.22 28.51
C GLY A 414 -9.18 -34.58 29.00
N MET A 415 -10.21 -35.16 28.37
CA MET A 415 -10.67 -36.52 28.67
C MET A 415 -9.75 -37.59 28.06
N GLU A 416 -9.09 -37.26 26.95
CA GLU A 416 -8.14 -38.11 26.23
C GLU A 416 -6.74 -38.20 26.89
N GLY A 417 -6.47 -37.39 27.93
CA GLY A 417 -5.16 -37.25 28.55
C GLY A 417 -4.30 -36.16 27.90
N LEU A 418 -3.03 -36.06 28.31
CA LEU A 418 -2.10 -35.01 27.84
C LEU A 418 -0.95 -35.54 26.98
N HIS A 419 -0.81 -36.87 26.85
CA HIS A 419 0.28 -37.50 26.13
C HIS A 419 -0.18 -38.79 25.45
N PHE A 420 0.25 -39.00 24.21
CA PHE A 420 0.06 -40.25 23.48
C PHE A 420 1.33 -40.62 22.72
N LYS A 421 1.80 -41.86 22.87
CA LYS A 421 2.93 -42.39 22.11
C LYS A 421 2.54 -43.73 21.50
N GLY A 422 2.67 -43.86 20.19
CA GLY A 422 2.21 -45.04 19.48
C GLY A 422 2.92 -45.27 18.14
N ILE A 423 2.63 -46.42 17.53
CA ILE A 423 3.22 -46.82 16.25
C ILE A 423 2.34 -46.31 15.11
N ALA A 424 2.95 -45.62 14.15
CA ALA A 424 2.27 -45.09 12.98
C ALA A 424 1.78 -46.22 12.08
N LYS A 425 0.52 -46.12 11.65
CA LYS A 425 -0.04 -46.88 10.53
C LYS A 425 -0.51 -45.85 9.50
N VAL A 426 0.16 -45.81 8.35
CA VAL A 426 0.05 -44.74 7.36
C VAL A 426 -0.81 -45.16 6.18
N PHE A 427 -1.75 -44.29 5.82
CA PHE A 427 -2.71 -44.44 4.73
C PHE A 427 -2.68 -43.20 3.84
N ASP A 428 -2.80 -43.40 2.51
CA ASP A 428 -2.79 -42.32 1.52
C ASP A 428 -4.21 -41.85 1.15
N ASN A 429 -5.26 -42.42 1.75
CA ASN A 429 -6.66 -42.03 1.62
C ASN A 429 -7.51 -42.61 2.76
N GLU A 430 -8.73 -42.07 2.94
CA GLU A 430 -9.71 -42.53 3.95
C GLU A 430 -10.19 -43.98 3.73
N GLU A 431 -10.37 -44.42 2.48
CA GLU A 431 -10.92 -45.75 2.16
C GLU A 431 -9.99 -46.89 2.63
N ASP A 432 -8.68 -46.75 2.42
CA ASP A 432 -7.68 -47.72 2.85
C ASP A 432 -7.61 -47.83 4.38
N MET A 433 -7.81 -46.73 5.10
CA MET A 433 -7.88 -46.74 6.56
C MET A 433 -9.11 -47.53 7.05
N LEU A 434 -10.28 -47.27 6.46
CA LEU A 434 -11.52 -47.96 6.83
C LEU A 434 -11.42 -49.47 6.58
N LYS A 435 -10.83 -49.88 5.46
CA LYS A 435 -10.59 -51.29 5.17
C LYS A 435 -9.65 -51.94 6.19
N ALA A 436 -8.57 -51.26 6.58
CA ALA A 436 -7.67 -51.76 7.60
C ALA A 436 -8.34 -51.90 8.99
N LEU A 437 -9.35 -51.06 9.29
CA LEU A 437 -10.18 -51.23 10.47
C LEU A 437 -11.06 -52.48 10.39
N GLU A 438 -11.72 -52.73 9.24
CA GLU A 438 -12.55 -53.91 9.00
C GLU A 438 -11.74 -55.21 9.08
N ASP A 439 -10.51 -55.19 8.55
CA ASP A 439 -9.58 -56.33 8.57
C ASP A 439 -8.93 -56.54 9.95
N GLY A 440 -9.19 -55.67 10.93
CA GLY A 440 -8.68 -55.76 12.30
C GLY A 440 -7.20 -55.38 12.46
N GLU A 441 -6.63 -54.65 11.49
CA GLU A 441 -5.22 -54.22 11.52
C GLU A 441 -4.97 -53.00 12.44
N ILE A 442 -6.02 -52.27 12.80
CA ILE A 442 -5.95 -51.12 13.71
C ILE A 442 -6.21 -51.59 15.13
N THR A 443 -5.16 -51.59 15.96
CA THR A 443 -5.22 -52.04 17.35
C THR A 443 -4.91 -50.92 18.34
N LYS A 444 -5.16 -51.16 19.64
CA LYS A 444 -4.76 -50.26 20.73
C LYS A 444 -3.28 -49.85 20.63
N GLY A 445 -2.99 -48.57 20.82
CA GLY A 445 -1.65 -47.96 20.73
C GLY A 445 -1.24 -47.51 19.32
N THR A 446 -2.13 -47.62 18.32
CA THR A 446 -1.84 -47.18 16.95
C THR A 446 -2.00 -45.67 16.80
N VAL A 447 -1.08 -45.04 16.05
CA VAL A 447 -1.24 -43.68 15.52
C VAL A 447 -1.63 -43.79 14.05
N ILE A 448 -2.89 -43.54 13.75
CA ILE A 448 -3.45 -43.59 12.40
C ILE A 448 -3.05 -42.31 11.67
N VAL A 449 -2.38 -42.41 10.54
CA VAL A 449 -1.98 -41.26 9.72
C VAL A 449 -2.68 -41.35 8.38
N ILE A 450 -3.58 -40.41 8.09
CA ILE A 450 -4.28 -40.31 6.80
C ILE A 450 -3.76 -39.07 6.08
N ARG A 451 -2.99 -39.25 5.02
CA ARG A 451 -2.30 -38.15 4.31
C ARG A 451 -2.75 -38.05 2.85
N TYR A 452 -2.34 -36.98 2.17
CA TYR A 452 -2.85 -36.61 0.85
C TYR A 452 -4.35 -36.29 0.88
N GLU A 453 -4.81 -35.77 2.01
CA GLU A 453 -6.14 -35.22 2.22
C GLU A 453 -6.09 -33.71 2.52
N GLY A 454 -4.93 -33.07 2.32
CA GLY A 454 -4.76 -31.63 2.42
C GLY A 454 -5.43 -30.81 1.30
N PRO A 455 -5.26 -29.48 1.30
CA PRO A 455 -5.86 -28.59 0.30
C PRO A 455 -5.59 -28.98 -1.15
N LYS A 456 -4.37 -29.45 -1.46
CA LYS A 456 -3.98 -29.88 -2.81
C LYS A 456 -4.04 -31.39 -2.99
N GLY A 457 -3.72 -32.15 -1.95
CA GLY A 457 -3.69 -33.63 -2.00
C GLY A 457 -5.08 -34.26 -2.10
N GLY A 458 -6.02 -33.75 -1.30
CA GLY A 458 -7.39 -34.27 -1.21
C GLY A 458 -8.06 -34.43 -2.58
N PRO A 459 -8.14 -33.38 -3.42
CA PRO A 459 -7.97 -31.94 -3.13
C PRO A 459 -9.18 -31.36 -2.39
N GLY A 460 -9.08 -30.10 -1.95
CA GLY A 460 -10.16 -29.39 -1.28
C GLY A 460 -10.24 -29.64 0.23
N MET A 461 -9.20 -30.24 0.81
CA MET A 461 -9.08 -30.49 2.25
C MET A 461 -10.36 -31.13 2.85
N PRO A 462 -10.77 -32.33 2.38
CA PRO A 462 -12.01 -32.96 2.82
C PRO A 462 -12.06 -33.12 4.35
N GLU A 463 -13.28 -33.03 4.89
CA GLU A 463 -13.56 -33.32 6.29
C GLU A 463 -13.96 -34.79 6.44
N MET A 464 -13.24 -35.56 7.26
CA MET A 464 -13.42 -37.00 7.42
C MET A 464 -14.14 -37.31 8.74
N LEU A 465 -15.45 -37.61 8.66
CA LEU A 465 -16.28 -38.06 9.78
C LEU A 465 -16.42 -39.59 9.85
N THR A 466 -16.39 -40.26 8.69
CA THR A 466 -16.63 -41.70 8.61
C THR A 466 -15.55 -42.45 9.39
N CYS A 467 -14.29 -42.05 9.20
CA CYS A 467 -13.15 -42.55 9.97
C CYS A 467 -13.34 -42.43 11.49
N THR A 468 -13.61 -41.24 12.00
CA THR A 468 -13.73 -40.98 13.44
C THR A 468 -14.92 -41.72 14.05
N SER A 469 -16.06 -41.73 13.34
CA SER A 469 -17.27 -42.45 13.75
C SER A 469 -17.07 -43.96 13.76
N ALA A 470 -16.32 -44.51 12.79
CA ALA A 470 -16.01 -45.93 12.73
C ALA A 470 -15.11 -46.37 13.89
N ILE A 471 -14.07 -45.58 14.21
CA ILE A 471 -13.19 -45.82 15.36
C ILE A 471 -13.96 -45.76 16.69
N PHE A 472 -14.89 -44.80 16.84
CA PHE A 472 -15.77 -44.72 17.99
C PHE A 472 -16.75 -45.91 18.05
N GLY A 473 -17.36 -46.26 16.92
CA GLY A 473 -18.20 -47.45 16.75
C GLY A 473 -17.49 -48.73 17.19
N ALA A 474 -16.23 -48.91 16.78
CA ALA A 474 -15.39 -50.05 17.14
C ALA A 474 -14.93 -50.05 18.62
N GLY A 475 -15.16 -48.98 19.37
CA GLY A 475 -14.75 -48.86 20.77
C GLY A 475 -13.26 -48.57 20.96
N LEU A 476 -12.56 -48.09 19.93
CA LEU A 476 -11.11 -47.83 19.95
C LEU A 476 -10.76 -46.36 20.20
N ALA A 477 -11.75 -45.48 20.34
CA ALA A 477 -11.58 -44.02 20.42
C ALA A 477 -10.53 -43.55 21.46
N ASN A 478 -10.51 -44.16 22.64
CA ASN A 478 -9.54 -43.79 23.71
C ASN A 478 -8.19 -44.52 23.60
N ASP A 479 -8.05 -45.44 22.64
CA ASP A 479 -6.92 -46.34 22.52
C ASP A 479 -6.03 -46.04 21.30
N VAL A 480 -6.44 -45.12 20.43
CA VAL A 480 -5.71 -44.71 19.21
C VAL A 480 -5.59 -43.18 19.11
N ALA A 481 -4.67 -42.71 18.28
CA ALA A 481 -4.59 -41.33 17.86
C ALA A 481 -4.72 -41.20 16.33
N MET A 482 -5.16 -40.05 15.85
CA MET A 482 -5.40 -39.81 14.43
C MET A 482 -4.76 -38.50 13.96
N LEU A 483 -3.98 -38.57 12.88
CA LEU A 483 -3.27 -37.46 12.25
C LEU A 483 -3.71 -37.32 10.79
N THR A 484 -3.92 -36.09 10.33
CA THR A 484 -4.14 -35.81 8.91
C THR A 484 -3.67 -34.42 8.49
N ASP A 485 -3.26 -34.30 7.23
CA ASP A 485 -3.12 -33.01 6.52
C ASP A 485 -4.47 -32.44 6.05
N GLY A 486 -5.54 -33.24 6.07
CA GLY A 486 -6.93 -32.83 5.88
C GLY A 486 -7.62 -32.34 7.15
N ARG A 487 -8.91 -32.67 7.30
CA ARG A 487 -9.74 -32.27 8.45
C ARG A 487 -10.51 -33.48 9.01
N PHE A 488 -10.78 -33.49 10.30
CA PHE A 488 -11.65 -34.49 10.94
C PHE A 488 -12.94 -33.84 11.44
N SER A 489 -14.05 -34.57 11.35
CA SER A 489 -15.35 -34.19 11.95
C SER A 489 -15.71 -35.16 13.08
N GLY A 490 -16.62 -34.76 13.98
CA GLY A 490 -17.21 -35.67 14.98
C GLY A 490 -16.48 -35.79 16.33
N GLY A 491 -17.12 -36.50 17.27
CA GLY A 491 -16.84 -36.51 18.73
C GLY A 491 -15.37 -36.70 19.13
N SER A 492 -14.90 -35.82 20.00
CA SER A 492 -13.51 -35.75 20.50
C SER A 492 -13.24 -36.75 21.61
N HIS A 493 -13.34 -38.04 21.29
CA HIS A 493 -12.92 -39.12 22.18
C HIS A 493 -11.58 -39.62 21.66
N GLY A 494 -10.48 -39.02 22.14
CA GLY A 494 -9.10 -39.35 21.71
C GLY A 494 -8.32 -38.17 21.12
N PHE A 495 -7.06 -38.44 20.74
CA PHE A 495 -6.17 -37.46 20.10
C PHE A 495 -6.44 -37.38 18.60
N ILE A 496 -7.20 -36.37 18.17
CA ILE A 496 -7.57 -36.14 16.77
C ILE A 496 -6.96 -34.81 16.31
N ILE A 497 -5.99 -34.89 15.39
CA ILE A 497 -5.20 -33.75 14.91
C ILE A 497 -5.36 -33.63 13.40
N GLY A 498 -5.87 -32.49 12.95
CA GLY A 498 -5.97 -32.13 11.53
C GLY A 498 -5.09 -30.94 11.19
N HIS A 499 -5.19 -30.48 9.95
CA HIS A 499 -4.52 -29.28 9.45
C HIS A 499 -2.99 -29.36 9.52
N ILE A 500 -2.41 -30.56 9.54
CA ILE A 500 -0.96 -30.73 9.59
C ILE A 500 -0.33 -30.05 8.36
N THR A 501 0.54 -29.08 8.64
CA THR A 501 1.14 -28.24 7.62
C THR A 501 2.67 -28.25 7.72
N PRO A 502 3.41 -28.35 6.59
CA PRO A 502 2.93 -28.49 5.20
C PRO A 502 2.22 -29.82 4.91
N GLU A 503 1.27 -29.82 3.96
CA GLU A 503 0.54 -31.01 3.56
C GLU A 503 1.42 -32.02 2.79
N ALA A 504 0.95 -33.27 2.66
CA ALA A 504 1.74 -34.31 2.01
C ALA A 504 1.99 -34.05 0.52
N GLN A 505 1.03 -33.46 -0.19
CA GLN A 505 1.11 -33.20 -1.64
C GLN A 505 2.23 -32.24 -2.03
N VAL A 506 2.72 -31.41 -1.09
CA VAL A 506 3.82 -30.46 -1.28
C VAL A 506 5.12 -30.92 -0.61
N GLY A 507 5.18 -32.16 -0.12
CA GLY A 507 6.38 -32.75 0.47
C GLY A 507 6.60 -32.37 1.93
N GLY A 508 5.55 -32.00 2.66
CA GLY A 508 5.63 -31.78 4.10
C GLY A 508 6.04 -33.05 4.86
N PRO A 509 6.50 -32.94 6.12
CA PRO A 509 7.01 -34.08 6.88
C PRO A 509 6.03 -35.26 6.99
N ILE A 510 4.72 -35.00 7.04
CA ILE A 510 3.68 -36.04 7.02
C ILE A 510 3.75 -36.95 5.76
N ALA A 511 4.27 -36.47 4.62
CA ALA A 511 4.53 -37.26 3.42
C ALA A 511 5.66 -38.30 3.58
N LEU A 512 6.49 -38.14 4.61
CA LEU A 512 7.70 -38.92 4.82
C LEU A 512 7.52 -40.02 5.88
N LEU A 513 6.40 -39.98 6.62
CA LEU A 513 6.04 -41.00 7.58
C LEU A 513 5.80 -42.35 6.87
N GLN A 514 6.23 -43.42 7.51
CA GLN A 514 6.05 -44.80 7.08
C GLN A 514 5.37 -45.60 8.19
N SER A 515 4.62 -46.64 7.82
CA SER A 515 4.05 -47.55 8.82
C SER A 515 5.17 -48.20 9.63
N GLY A 516 5.10 -48.12 10.96
CA GLY A 516 6.14 -48.56 11.88
C GLY A 516 6.90 -47.42 12.59
N ASP A 517 6.83 -46.19 12.07
CA ASP A 517 7.46 -45.03 12.74
C ASP A 517 6.81 -44.77 14.10
N VAL A 518 7.57 -44.32 15.10
CA VAL A 518 7.03 -44.00 16.42
C VAL A 518 6.65 -42.53 16.48
N VAL A 519 5.37 -42.24 16.76
CA VAL A 519 4.87 -40.86 16.85
C VAL A 519 4.49 -40.54 18.30
N THR A 520 4.86 -39.34 18.74
CA THR A 520 4.59 -38.79 20.07
C THR A 520 3.77 -37.52 19.94
N ILE A 521 2.63 -37.47 20.62
CA ILE A 521 1.76 -36.30 20.76
C ILE A 521 1.84 -35.84 22.20
N ASP A 522 2.24 -34.58 22.38
CA ASP A 522 2.42 -33.94 23.67
C ASP A 522 1.55 -32.67 23.73
N ALA A 523 0.39 -32.78 24.37
CA ALA A 523 -0.53 -31.66 24.53
C ALA A 523 -0.14 -30.72 25.69
N VAL A 524 0.91 -31.03 26.46
CA VAL A 524 1.48 -30.12 27.47
C VAL A 524 2.38 -29.11 26.79
N ASN A 525 3.25 -29.59 25.90
CA ASN A 525 4.22 -28.77 25.18
C ASN A 525 3.72 -28.33 23.79
N ASN A 526 2.47 -28.67 23.44
CA ASN A 526 1.87 -28.40 22.14
C ASN A 526 2.69 -28.95 20.96
N ARG A 527 3.07 -30.23 21.04
CA ARG A 527 3.92 -30.90 20.04
C ARG A 527 3.33 -32.18 19.45
N VAL A 528 3.67 -32.44 18.19
CA VAL A 528 3.51 -33.70 17.46
C VAL A 528 4.82 -34.00 16.74
N ASP A 529 5.51 -35.04 17.19
CA ASP A 529 6.84 -35.42 16.69
C ASP A 529 6.88 -36.90 16.29
N VAL A 530 7.69 -37.22 15.29
CA VAL A 530 8.08 -38.58 14.92
C VAL A 530 9.52 -38.84 15.37
N ASP A 531 9.78 -40.04 15.92
CA ASP A 531 11.08 -40.47 16.44
C ASP A 531 12.04 -40.88 15.31
N LEU A 532 12.32 -39.91 14.43
CA LEU A 532 13.25 -40.04 13.31
C LEU A 532 14.32 -38.95 13.43
N SER A 533 15.56 -39.30 13.08
CA SER A 533 16.64 -38.31 13.02
C SER A 533 16.42 -37.32 11.87
N GLU A 534 16.92 -36.09 12.01
CA GLU A 534 16.87 -35.09 10.92
C GLU A 534 17.50 -35.62 9.61
N LYS A 535 18.56 -36.41 9.73
CA LYS A 535 19.20 -37.06 8.59
C LYS A 535 18.25 -38.01 7.87
N GLU A 536 17.51 -38.83 8.61
CA GLU A 536 16.58 -39.79 8.04
C GLU A 536 15.39 -39.10 7.35
N LEU A 537 14.82 -38.07 7.99
CA LEU A 537 13.78 -37.24 7.35
C LEU A 537 14.32 -36.58 6.06
N ALA A 538 15.54 -36.05 6.09
CA ALA A 538 16.16 -35.44 4.91
C ALA A 538 16.44 -36.47 3.78
N ASP A 539 16.83 -37.69 4.12
CA ASP A 539 17.06 -38.75 3.14
C ASP A 539 15.73 -39.23 2.53
N ARG A 540 14.67 -39.44 3.34
CA ARG A 540 13.33 -39.73 2.83
C ARG A 540 12.79 -38.60 1.94
N ALA A 541 13.06 -37.33 2.28
CA ALA A 541 12.66 -36.18 1.46
C ALA A 541 13.31 -36.15 0.07
N LYS A 542 14.58 -36.61 -0.06
CA LYS A 542 15.27 -36.71 -1.37
C LYS A 542 14.64 -37.78 -2.28
N GLU A 543 14.10 -38.84 -1.68
CA GLU A 543 13.45 -39.93 -2.41
C GLU A 543 12.00 -39.62 -2.76
N TRP A 544 11.33 -38.79 -1.95
CA TRP A 544 9.93 -38.43 -2.16
C TRP A 544 9.68 -37.78 -3.52
N ARG A 545 8.59 -38.19 -4.16
CA ARG A 545 8.09 -37.61 -5.41
C ARG A 545 6.61 -37.32 -5.22
N ALA A 546 6.20 -36.10 -5.55
CA ALA A 546 4.80 -35.72 -5.49
C ALA A 546 3.94 -36.67 -6.35
N PRO A 547 2.87 -37.27 -5.79
CA PRO A 547 1.94 -38.03 -6.60
C PRO A 547 1.24 -37.10 -7.61
N PRO A 548 0.78 -37.61 -8.76
CA PRO A 548 -0.03 -36.85 -9.69
C PRO A 548 -1.27 -36.27 -9.01
N LEU A 549 -1.66 -35.06 -9.39
CA LEU A 549 -2.91 -34.46 -8.92
C LEU A 549 -4.10 -35.34 -9.34
N LYS A 550 -5.02 -35.59 -8.40
CA LYS A 550 -6.22 -36.42 -8.64
C LYS A 550 -7.17 -35.82 -9.70
N VAL A 551 -7.04 -34.53 -10.00
CA VAL A 551 -7.83 -33.81 -11.02
C VAL A 551 -6.92 -32.93 -11.89
N ASN A 552 -7.29 -32.74 -13.16
CA ASN A 552 -6.53 -31.93 -14.12
C ASN A 552 -7.35 -30.79 -14.78
N ARG A 553 -8.64 -30.66 -14.45
CA ARG A 553 -9.58 -29.65 -14.95
C ARG A 553 -10.65 -29.34 -13.89
N GLY A 554 -11.45 -28.31 -14.13
CA GLY A 554 -12.60 -27.94 -13.28
C GLY A 554 -12.22 -27.10 -12.05
N VAL A 555 -13.20 -26.89 -11.16
CA VAL A 555 -13.06 -25.99 -9.99
C VAL A 555 -12.00 -26.49 -9.00
N LEU A 556 -11.90 -27.79 -8.77
CA LEU A 556 -10.88 -28.37 -7.88
C LEU A 556 -9.48 -28.17 -8.43
N TYR A 557 -9.29 -28.28 -9.76
CA TYR A 557 -8.00 -27.98 -10.36
C TYR A 557 -7.63 -26.50 -10.18
N LYS A 558 -8.57 -25.58 -10.41
CA LYS A 558 -8.36 -24.14 -10.12
C LYS A 558 -8.01 -23.91 -8.66
N TYR A 559 -8.69 -24.59 -7.74
CA TYR A 559 -8.43 -24.51 -6.31
C TYR A 559 -7.00 -24.94 -5.98
N ILE A 560 -6.54 -26.11 -6.48
CA ILE A 560 -5.16 -26.59 -6.28
C ILE A 560 -4.12 -25.56 -6.72
N GLN A 561 -4.35 -24.88 -7.86
CA GLN A 561 -3.40 -23.88 -8.39
C GLN A 561 -3.31 -22.61 -7.54
N ASN A 562 -4.35 -22.32 -6.76
CA ASN A 562 -4.53 -21.03 -6.11
C ASN A 562 -4.47 -21.11 -4.57
N VAL A 563 -4.78 -22.25 -3.99
CA VAL A 563 -4.94 -22.41 -2.55
C VAL A 563 -3.59 -22.31 -1.81
N SER A 564 -3.59 -21.52 -0.73
CA SER A 564 -2.53 -21.47 0.28
C SER A 564 -2.61 -22.65 1.26
N SER A 565 -1.64 -22.74 2.18
CA SER A 565 -1.63 -23.77 3.21
C SER A 565 -2.76 -23.59 4.25
N ALA A 566 -3.05 -24.65 5.00
CA ALA A 566 -4.02 -24.61 6.08
C ALA A 566 -3.64 -23.63 7.20
N SER A 567 -2.34 -23.48 7.51
CA SER A 567 -1.82 -22.46 8.43
C SER A 567 -2.16 -21.02 8.03
N HIS A 568 -2.45 -20.80 6.74
CA HIS A 568 -2.88 -19.51 6.17
C HIS A 568 -4.37 -19.44 5.85
N GLY A 569 -5.18 -20.40 6.34
CA GLY A 569 -6.62 -20.41 6.17
C GLY A 569 -7.10 -20.90 4.80
N CYS A 570 -6.23 -21.55 4.00
CA CYS A 570 -6.56 -22.07 2.67
C CYS A 570 -7.17 -21.02 1.73
N VAL A 571 -6.76 -19.75 1.82
CA VAL A 571 -7.24 -18.68 0.92
C VAL A 571 -6.76 -18.93 -0.52
N THR A 572 -7.54 -18.46 -1.51
CA THR A 572 -7.30 -18.73 -2.95
C THR A 572 -7.05 -17.48 -3.79
N ASP A 573 -7.15 -16.30 -3.18
CA ASP A 573 -6.96 -14.98 -3.80
C ASP A 573 -5.76 -14.25 -3.19
N ASP A 574 -4.91 -14.99 -2.48
CA ASP A 574 -3.80 -14.39 -1.78
C ASP A 574 -2.70 -13.97 -2.75
N SER A 575 -2.35 -12.69 -2.69
CA SER A 575 -1.17 -12.17 -3.37
C SER A 575 0.13 -12.65 -2.71
N THR A 576 0.08 -13.29 -1.52
CA THR A 576 1.24 -13.88 -0.84
C THR A 576 1.74 -15.18 -1.48
N LYS A 577 1.72 -15.32 -2.82
CA LYS A 577 2.90 -15.93 -3.44
C LYS A 577 4.07 -15.07 -2.95
N GLU A 578 5.11 -15.65 -2.34
CA GLU A 578 6.32 -14.91 -1.95
C GLU A 578 6.58 -13.85 -3.01
N VAL A 579 6.47 -12.57 -2.63
CA VAL A 579 6.68 -11.49 -3.59
C VAL A 579 8.12 -11.67 -4.01
N LYS A 580 8.31 -12.14 -5.25
CA LYS A 580 9.63 -12.29 -5.81
C LYS A 580 10.23 -10.90 -5.89
N ILE A 581 11.02 -10.53 -4.89
CA ILE A 581 11.65 -9.21 -4.81
C ILE A 581 12.87 -9.12 -5.73
N ASN A 582 13.44 -10.26 -6.14
CA ASN A 582 14.54 -10.37 -7.09
C ASN A 582 14.05 -10.50 -8.55
N LYS A 583 13.03 -9.70 -8.95
CA LYS A 583 12.32 -9.83 -10.25
C LYS A 583 13.25 -9.80 -11.47
N TYR A 584 14.26 -8.95 -11.43
CA TYR A 584 15.18 -8.70 -12.52
C TYR A 584 16.45 -9.54 -12.36
N SER A 585 17.06 -9.54 -11.17
CA SER A 585 18.34 -10.22 -10.97
C SER A 585 18.21 -11.74 -11.09
N ALA A 586 17.05 -12.32 -10.79
CA ALA A 586 16.73 -13.73 -11.05
C ALA A 586 17.02 -14.18 -12.48
N ILE A 587 16.92 -13.27 -13.46
CA ILE A 587 17.21 -13.57 -14.86
C ILE A 587 18.67 -13.98 -15.03
N LEU A 588 19.59 -13.39 -14.26
CA LEU A 588 21.01 -13.74 -14.24
C LEU A 588 21.33 -14.81 -13.21
N THR A 589 20.61 -14.87 -12.08
CA THR A 589 21.02 -15.66 -10.91
C THR A 589 20.38 -17.04 -10.82
N GLU A 590 19.17 -17.26 -11.35
CA GLU A 590 18.44 -18.53 -11.18
C GLU A 590 18.52 -19.45 -12.41
N HIS A 591 18.63 -18.90 -13.62
CA HIS A 591 18.63 -19.70 -14.84
C HIS A 591 19.99 -20.38 -15.06
N LYS A 592 20.00 -21.72 -15.14
CA LYS A 592 21.21 -22.52 -15.43
C LYS A 592 21.95 -22.08 -16.71
N SER A 593 21.24 -21.54 -17.71
CA SER A 593 21.85 -21.01 -18.94
C SER A 593 22.67 -19.73 -18.72
N ARG A 594 22.65 -19.15 -17.51
CA ARG A 594 23.40 -17.95 -17.13
C ARG A 594 24.59 -18.25 -16.22
N GLY A 595 25.15 -19.46 -16.30
CA GLY A 595 26.35 -19.85 -15.55
C GLY A 595 27.53 -18.86 -15.67
N ALA A 596 27.72 -18.22 -16.83
CA ALA A 596 28.75 -17.19 -16.99
C ALA A 596 28.48 -15.92 -16.16
N ALA A 597 27.21 -15.48 -16.07
CA ALA A 597 26.83 -14.34 -15.24
C ALA A 597 26.97 -14.68 -13.75
N GLN A 598 26.53 -15.87 -13.34
CA GLN A 598 26.70 -16.37 -11.98
C GLN A 598 28.18 -16.43 -11.58
N ALA A 599 29.06 -16.94 -12.46
CA ALA A 599 30.50 -16.96 -12.22
C ALA A 599 31.10 -15.55 -12.01
N MET A 600 30.67 -14.58 -12.81
CA MET A 600 31.08 -13.17 -12.65
C MET A 600 30.58 -12.58 -11.33
N LEU A 601 29.33 -12.88 -10.93
CA LEU A 601 28.76 -12.44 -9.65
C LEU A 601 29.45 -13.08 -8.44
N PHE A 602 29.84 -14.36 -8.52
CA PHE A 602 30.66 -14.97 -7.47
C PHE A 602 32.03 -14.29 -7.37
N ALA A 603 32.63 -13.92 -8.49
CA ALA A 603 33.91 -13.21 -8.51
C ALA A 603 33.85 -11.79 -7.89
N THR A 604 32.65 -11.17 -7.81
CA THR A 604 32.48 -9.89 -7.08
C THR A 604 32.33 -10.07 -5.57
N GLY A 605 32.26 -11.32 -5.07
CA GLY A 605 32.20 -11.65 -3.65
C GLY A 605 30.80 -12.01 -3.13
N ILE A 606 29.79 -12.09 -3.99
CA ILE A 606 28.45 -12.62 -3.63
C ILE A 606 28.59 -14.11 -3.31
N LYS A 607 27.98 -14.59 -2.22
CA LYS A 607 28.01 -16.01 -1.84
C LYS A 607 26.87 -16.82 -2.48
N GLU A 608 26.99 -18.14 -2.44
CA GLU A 608 25.98 -19.07 -3.00
C GLU A 608 24.61 -18.94 -2.32
N ASP A 609 24.56 -18.65 -1.01
CA ASP A 609 23.34 -18.39 -0.26
C ASP A 609 22.80 -16.95 -0.43
N GLU A 610 23.55 -16.08 -1.09
CA GLU A 610 23.21 -14.68 -1.32
C GLU A 610 22.78 -14.40 -2.77
N ILE A 611 23.16 -15.25 -3.72
CA ILE A 611 22.97 -15.01 -5.16
C ILE A 611 21.49 -14.90 -5.57
N THR A 612 20.58 -15.50 -4.81
CA THR A 612 19.13 -15.43 -5.05
C THR A 612 18.47 -14.23 -4.37
N ARG A 613 19.19 -13.45 -3.55
CA ARG A 613 18.67 -12.22 -2.93
C ARG A 613 18.53 -11.11 -3.97
N ALA A 614 17.61 -10.17 -3.73
CA ALA A 614 17.45 -9.02 -4.61
C ALA A 614 18.69 -8.11 -4.58
N GLN A 615 19.08 -7.64 -5.75
CA GLN A 615 20.27 -6.82 -5.97
C GLN A 615 19.87 -5.35 -6.09
N VAL A 616 20.44 -4.50 -5.25
CA VAL A 616 20.19 -3.06 -5.23
C VAL A 616 21.41 -2.34 -5.81
N GLY A 617 21.19 -1.63 -6.93
CA GLY A 617 22.17 -0.71 -7.47
C GLY A 617 22.29 0.52 -6.58
N ILE A 618 23.51 0.85 -6.14
CA ILE A 618 23.77 2.05 -5.34
C ILE A 618 24.56 3.03 -6.19
N ALA A 619 23.85 3.98 -6.80
CA ALA A 619 24.37 4.90 -7.80
C ALA A 619 24.86 6.21 -7.16
N SER A 620 26.15 6.31 -6.90
CA SER A 620 26.77 7.54 -6.41
C SER A 620 27.20 8.49 -7.54
N MET A 621 27.30 9.78 -7.24
CA MET A 621 27.91 10.80 -8.12
C MET A 621 29.16 11.37 -7.45
N TRP A 622 29.99 10.50 -6.87
CA TRP A 622 31.19 10.91 -6.15
C TRP A 622 32.34 11.28 -7.09
N TRP A 623 33.04 12.36 -6.75
CA TRP A 623 34.41 12.66 -7.17
C TRP A 623 35.02 13.69 -6.22
N GLU A 624 36.35 13.75 -6.12
CA GLU A 624 37.05 14.55 -5.11
C GLU A 624 37.07 16.07 -5.42
N GLY A 625 37.05 16.44 -6.71
CA GLY A 625 37.23 17.82 -7.17
C GLY A 625 36.03 18.77 -6.95
N ASN A 626 35.06 18.40 -6.11
CA ASN A 626 33.91 19.25 -5.80
C ASN A 626 33.41 19.00 -4.36
N PRO A 627 33.26 20.02 -3.51
CA PRO A 627 32.75 19.85 -2.14
C PRO A 627 31.35 19.22 -2.11
N CYS A 628 30.52 19.46 -3.12
CA CYS A 628 29.18 18.88 -3.20
C CYS A 628 29.19 17.34 -3.32
N ASN A 629 30.30 16.74 -3.75
CA ASN A 629 30.35 15.33 -4.15
C ASN A 629 31.44 14.50 -3.46
N MET A 630 32.45 15.14 -2.86
CA MET A 630 33.61 14.43 -2.32
C MET A 630 33.30 13.44 -1.19
N HIS A 631 32.19 13.63 -0.47
CA HIS A 631 31.75 12.79 0.65
C HIS A 631 30.77 11.67 0.26
N LEU A 632 30.26 11.67 -0.98
CA LEU A 632 29.20 10.74 -1.39
C LEU A 632 29.66 9.27 -1.43
N LEU A 633 30.98 9.02 -1.49
CA LEU A 633 31.53 7.66 -1.43
C LEU A 633 31.31 7.02 -0.05
N ASP A 634 31.48 7.81 1.01
CA ASP A 634 31.27 7.37 2.39
C ASP A 634 29.79 7.13 2.66
N LEU A 635 28.93 8.03 2.16
CA LEU A 635 27.47 7.85 2.19
C LEU A 635 27.05 6.57 1.45
N ALA A 636 27.62 6.31 0.27
CA ALA A 636 27.37 5.08 -0.48
C ALA A 636 27.82 3.82 0.28
N GLY A 637 28.93 3.92 1.03
CA GLY A 637 29.37 2.88 1.97
C GLY A 637 28.33 2.58 3.04
N ALA A 638 27.82 3.63 3.70
CA ALA A 638 26.78 3.48 4.74
C ALA A 638 25.46 2.92 4.18
N ILE A 639 25.04 3.34 2.98
CA ILE A 639 23.87 2.79 2.29
C ILE A 639 24.06 1.31 1.99
N LYS A 640 25.23 0.92 1.48
CA LYS A 640 25.54 -0.50 1.22
C LYS A 640 25.38 -1.33 2.49
N SER A 641 25.93 -0.88 3.62
CA SER A 641 25.76 -1.57 4.90
C SER A 641 24.30 -1.65 5.34
N GLY A 642 23.49 -0.60 5.12
CA GLY A 642 22.06 -0.62 5.39
C GLY A 642 21.30 -1.64 4.54
N VAL A 643 21.60 -1.69 3.23
CA VAL A 643 21.00 -2.66 2.29
C VAL A 643 21.35 -4.10 2.69
N GLU A 644 22.61 -4.36 3.01
CA GLU A 644 23.08 -5.70 3.41
C GLU A 644 22.45 -6.17 4.73
N ALA A 645 22.21 -5.24 5.68
CA ALA A 645 21.54 -5.54 6.94
C ALA A 645 20.08 -6.02 6.77
N GLU A 646 19.42 -5.64 5.68
CA GLU A 646 18.05 -6.04 5.34
C GLU A 646 17.98 -7.29 4.43
N GLY A 647 19.07 -8.06 4.37
CA GLY A 647 19.11 -9.32 3.61
C GLY A 647 19.07 -9.12 2.08
N LEU A 648 19.55 -7.98 1.60
CA LEU A 648 19.69 -7.64 0.17
C LEU A 648 21.17 -7.59 -0.24
N VAL A 649 21.45 -7.55 -1.54
CA VAL A 649 22.82 -7.41 -2.07
C VAL A 649 23.01 -5.97 -2.57
N GLY A 650 23.90 -5.21 -1.93
CA GLY A 650 24.23 -3.84 -2.32
C GLY A 650 25.40 -3.74 -3.29
N LEU A 651 25.13 -3.35 -4.55
CA LEU A 651 26.14 -3.21 -5.60
C LEU A 651 26.35 -1.74 -5.96
N ARG A 652 27.42 -1.16 -5.40
CA ARG A 652 27.80 0.22 -5.65
C ARG A 652 28.35 0.40 -7.05
N PHE A 653 27.89 1.46 -7.71
CA PHE A 653 28.52 2.02 -8.89
C PHE A 653 28.50 3.54 -8.80
N ASN A 654 29.22 4.18 -9.72
CA ASN A 654 29.35 5.62 -9.74
C ASN A 654 29.08 6.14 -11.15
N THR A 655 28.47 7.33 -11.23
CA THR A 655 28.39 8.09 -12.47
C THR A 655 29.05 9.45 -12.29
N ILE A 656 29.21 10.16 -13.40
CA ILE A 656 29.88 11.45 -13.44
C ILE A 656 29.05 12.55 -12.78
N GLY A 657 29.68 13.71 -12.63
CA GLY A 657 29.01 14.98 -12.41
C GLY A 657 29.96 16.11 -12.78
N VAL A 658 29.47 17.35 -12.68
CA VAL A 658 30.24 18.56 -12.94
C VAL A 658 29.95 19.57 -11.86
N SER A 659 30.95 20.37 -11.49
CA SER A 659 30.78 21.44 -10.50
C SER A 659 30.37 22.72 -11.19
N ASP A 660 29.09 23.08 -11.05
CA ASP A 660 28.60 24.37 -11.56
C ASP A 660 29.33 25.55 -10.89
N GLY A 661 29.69 25.43 -9.61
CA GLY A 661 30.43 26.47 -8.90
C GLY A 661 31.85 26.70 -9.44
N ILE A 662 32.52 25.66 -9.95
CA ILE A 662 33.89 25.78 -10.50
C ILE A 662 33.85 26.17 -11.98
N SER A 663 32.91 25.63 -12.77
CA SER A 663 32.86 25.86 -14.23
C SER A 663 32.27 27.22 -14.61
N MET A 664 31.62 27.91 -13.67
CA MET A 664 30.99 29.22 -13.86
C MET A 664 31.93 30.24 -14.51
N GLY A 665 31.47 30.92 -15.56
CA GLY A 665 32.25 31.95 -16.28
C GLY A 665 33.34 31.38 -17.20
N THR A 666 33.24 30.11 -17.60
CA THR A 666 34.17 29.47 -18.55
C THR A 666 33.42 28.57 -19.54
N ASP A 667 34.07 28.18 -20.65
CA ASP A 667 33.56 27.18 -21.60
C ASP A 667 33.16 25.85 -20.93
N GLY A 668 33.68 25.55 -19.74
CA GLY A 668 33.29 24.38 -18.95
C GLY A 668 31.80 24.36 -18.60
N MET A 669 31.16 25.52 -18.50
CA MET A 669 29.74 25.65 -18.17
C MET A 669 28.83 25.03 -19.25
N CYS A 670 29.28 24.95 -20.51
CA CYS A 670 28.59 24.26 -21.59
C CYS A 670 28.36 22.76 -21.30
N TYR A 671 29.18 22.15 -20.44
CA TYR A 671 29.05 20.76 -20.04
C TYR A 671 28.14 20.55 -18.81
N SER A 672 27.62 21.63 -18.21
CA SER A 672 26.73 21.59 -17.04
C SER A 672 25.41 20.88 -17.32
N LEU A 673 24.49 21.49 -18.07
CA LEU A 673 23.12 21.00 -18.20
C LEU A 673 23.07 19.59 -18.80
N GLN A 674 23.83 19.33 -19.86
CA GLN A 674 23.89 18.02 -20.51
C GLN A 674 24.40 16.90 -19.60
N SER A 675 25.10 17.24 -18.50
CA SER A 675 25.50 16.22 -17.53
C SER A 675 24.28 15.58 -16.84
N ARG A 676 23.15 16.29 -16.75
CA ARG A 676 21.87 15.72 -16.29
C ARG A 676 21.48 14.51 -17.13
N ASP A 677 21.46 14.68 -18.45
CA ASP A 677 21.07 13.65 -19.41
C ASP A 677 22.08 12.50 -19.41
N LEU A 678 23.37 12.83 -19.38
CA LEU A 678 24.42 11.83 -19.31
C LEU A 678 24.35 10.98 -18.02
N ILE A 679 24.02 11.61 -16.89
CA ILE A 679 23.77 10.91 -15.61
C ILE A 679 22.57 9.98 -15.75
N ALA A 680 21.48 10.46 -16.36
CA ALA A 680 20.28 9.66 -16.56
C ALA A 680 20.59 8.41 -17.39
N ASP A 681 21.23 8.60 -18.55
CA ASP A 681 21.62 7.52 -19.45
C ASP A 681 22.58 6.53 -18.78
N SER A 682 23.50 7.02 -17.93
CA SER A 682 24.47 6.18 -17.24
C SER A 682 23.82 5.26 -16.21
N ILE A 683 22.91 5.79 -15.39
CA ILE A 683 22.17 4.99 -14.38
C ILE A 683 21.26 3.98 -15.09
N GLU A 684 20.52 4.43 -16.11
CA GLU A 684 19.67 3.55 -16.92
C GLU A 684 20.47 2.42 -17.55
N THR A 685 21.64 2.72 -18.11
CA THR A 685 22.55 1.72 -18.71
C THR A 685 22.99 0.67 -17.71
N VAL A 686 23.41 1.08 -16.50
CA VAL A 686 23.86 0.13 -15.48
C VAL A 686 22.68 -0.69 -14.93
N MET A 687 21.56 -0.05 -14.60
CA MET A 687 20.37 -0.75 -14.11
C MET A 687 19.84 -1.74 -15.14
N GLY A 688 19.73 -1.33 -16.41
CA GLY A 688 19.30 -2.17 -17.53
C GLY A 688 20.28 -3.30 -17.83
N GLY A 689 21.58 -3.00 -17.90
CA GLY A 689 22.62 -3.97 -18.25
C GLY A 689 22.93 -5.00 -17.16
N GLN A 690 22.84 -4.62 -15.89
CA GLN A 690 23.17 -5.48 -14.74
C GLN A 690 21.96 -6.14 -14.08
N TRP A 691 20.74 -5.84 -14.56
CA TRP A 691 19.50 -6.45 -14.05
C TRP A 691 19.23 -6.24 -12.55
N TYR A 692 19.69 -5.12 -11.98
CA TYR A 692 19.42 -4.81 -10.56
C TYR A 692 17.93 -4.59 -10.28
N ASP A 693 17.43 -5.09 -9.16
CA ASP A 693 16.02 -5.09 -8.81
C ASP A 693 15.52 -3.74 -8.30
N GLY A 694 16.38 -3.00 -7.60
CA GLY A 694 16.09 -1.66 -7.10
C GLY A 694 17.30 -0.73 -7.17
N ASN A 695 17.08 0.57 -6.97
CA ASN A 695 18.12 1.60 -7.12
C ASN A 695 18.08 2.64 -6.00
N ILE A 696 19.23 2.93 -5.38
CA ILE A 696 19.40 4.07 -4.48
C ILE A 696 20.40 5.02 -5.12
N CYS A 697 19.94 6.20 -5.53
CA CYS A 697 20.82 7.22 -6.08
C CYS A 697 21.24 8.22 -5.00
N ILE A 698 22.49 8.67 -5.07
CA ILE A 698 23.11 9.56 -4.08
C ILE A 698 23.64 10.82 -4.77
N PRO A 699 22.77 11.70 -5.26
CA PRO A 699 23.18 12.94 -5.90
C PRO A 699 23.55 14.02 -4.87
N GLY A 700 24.61 14.78 -5.16
CA GLY A 700 25.08 15.86 -4.26
C GLY A 700 25.11 17.25 -4.90
N CYS A 701 25.08 17.37 -6.22
CA CYS A 701 25.19 18.65 -6.92
C CYS A 701 24.06 18.87 -7.94
N ASP A 702 23.87 20.13 -8.30
CA ASP A 702 22.79 20.72 -9.09
C ASP A 702 22.13 19.75 -10.10
N LYS A 703 22.86 19.37 -11.17
CA LYS A 703 22.33 18.54 -12.27
C LYS A 703 22.24 17.04 -11.95
N ASN A 704 22.85 16.59 -10.85
CA ASN A 704 22.84 15.18 -10.43
C ASN A 704 21.43 14.73 -10.02
N MET A 705 20.74 15.56 -9.22
CA MET A 705 19.40 15.29 -8.70
C MET A 705 18.39 14.98 -9.81
N PRO A 706 18.17 15.88 -10.80
CA PRO A 706 17.23 15.59 -11.89
C PRO A 706 17.71 14.46 -12.80
N GLY A 707 19.01 14.28 -13.03
CA GLY A 707 19.51 13.16 -13.84
C GLY A 707 19.16 11.81 -13.22
N ALA A 708 19.29 11.69 -11.89
CA ALA A 708 18.89 10.50 -11.16
C ALA A 708 17.36 10.25 -11.23
N LEU A 709 16.54 11.29 -11.11
CA LEU A 709 15.08 11.16 -11.24
C LEU A 709 14.65 10.70 -12.63
N ILE A 710 15.23 11.27 -13.69
CA ILE A 710 14.94 10.88 -15.08
C ILE A 710 15.24 9.38 -15.27
N ALA A 711 16.41 8.91 -14.83
CA ALA A 711 16.75 7.48 -14.92
C ALA A 711 15.73 6.59 -14.20
N MET A 712 15.37 6.94 -12.96
CA MET A 712 14.39 6.19 -12.16
C MET A 712 13.02 6.13 -12.84
N ALA A 713 12.58 7.25 -13.41
CA ALA A 713 11.32 7.33 -14.14
C ALA A 713 11.33 6.47 -15.43
N ARG A 714 12.47 6.42 -16.13
CA ARG A 714 12.66 5.60 -17.34
C ARG A 714 12.66 4.10 -17.03
N HIS A 715 13.54 3.64 -16.13
CA HIS A 715 13.66 2.20 -15.84
C HIS A 715 12.54 1.67 -14.94
N ASN A 716 11.87 2.55 -14.18
CA ASN A 716 10.70 2.30 -13.35
C ASN A 716 10.80 1.04 -12.48
N ARG A 717 11.90 0.90 -11.74
CA ARG A 717 12.10 -0.15 -10.73
C ARG A 717 12.05 0.49 -9.33
N PRO A 718 11.72 -0.24 -8.25
CA PRO A 718 11.76 0.31 -6.89
C PRO A 718 13.01 1.15 -6.64
N SER A 719 12.84 2.45 -6.42
CA SER A 719 13.97 3.39 -6.35
C SER A 719 13.73 4.54 -5.39
N MET A 720 14.82 5.08 -4.85
CA MET A 720 14.81 6.24 -3.97
C MET A 720 16.06 7.11 -4.12
N ILE A 721 15.95 8.37 -3.72
CA ILE A 721 17.03 9.36 -3.69
C ILE A 721 17.44 9.63 -2.25
N VAL A 722 18.75 9.57 -1.98
CA VAL A 722 19.36 10.11 -0.75
C VAL A 722 20.17 11.34 -1.14
N TYR A 723 19.69 12.53 -0.81
CA TYR A 723 20.42 13.76 -1.11
C TYR A 723 21.73 13.81 -0.32
N GLY A 724 22.84 14.21 -0.95
CA GLY A 724 24.14 14.35 -0.31
C GLY A 724 24.16 15.34 0.86
N GLY A 725 23.23 16.28 0.92
CA GLY A 725 23.13 17.28 1.99
C GLY A 725 23.78 18.61 1.64
N THR A 726 23.31 19.66 2.31
CA THR A 726 23.77 21.04 2.10
C THR A 726 25.09 21.31 2.83
N ILE A 727 25.94 22.19 2.27
CA ILE A 727 27.16 22.69 2.92
C ILE A 727 26.79 23.61 4.08
N ARG A 728 27.61 23.63 5.12
CA ARG A 728 27.52 24.64 6.20
C ARG A 728 27.93 26.01 5.70
N ALA A 729 27.35 27.06 6.26
CA ALA A 729 27.74 28.43 5.91
C ALA A 729 29.18 28.75 6.39
N GLY A 730 29.99 29.32 5.50
CA GLY A 730 31.32 29.81 5.81
C GLY A 730 31.33 31.02 6.74
N CYS A 731 32.50 31.37 7.27
CA CYS A 731 32.64 32.52 8.17
C CYS A 731 33.93 33.29 7.87
N GLY A 732 33.81 34.56 7.49
CA GLY A 732 34.96 35.43 7.22
C GLY A 732 35.62 35.97 8.48
N ALA A 733 36.75 36.65 8.33
CA ALA A 733 37.52 37.23 9.42
C ALA A 733 36.76 38.31 10.21
N LYS A 734 35.70 38.92 9.65
CA LYS A 734 34.83 39.89 10.33
C LYS A 734 33.58 39.23 10.92
N ASN A 735 33.57 37.90 11.02
CA ASN A 735 32.46 37.10 11.52
C ASN A 735 31.17 37.20 10.68
N GLU A 736 31.31 37.61 9.42
CA GLU A 736 30.27 37.61 8.41
C GLU A 736 30.03 36.20 7.87
N LYS A 737 28.77 35.88 7.55
CA LYS A 737 28.41 34.61 6.94
C LYS A 737 28.70 34.62 5.44
N LEU A 738 29.51 33.66 5.00
CA LEU A 738 29.96 33.51 3.63
C LEU A 738 29.36 32.26 2.98
N ASP A 739 29.26 32.32 1.65
CA ASP A 739 28.88 31.22 0.78
C ASP A 739 29.52 31.40 -0.60
N ILE A 740 29.23 30.49 -1.54
CA ILE A 740 29.78 30.56 -2.90
C ILE A 740 29.41 31.86 -3.64
N VAL A 741 28.23 32.43 -3.40
CA VAL A 741 27.83 33.71 -4.01
C VAL A 741 28.69 34.85 -3.47
N SER A 742 29.06 34.80 -2.20
CA SER A 742 30.00 35.76 -1.59
C SER A 742 31.35 35.73 -2.32
N ALA A 743 31.85 34.54 -2.67
CA ALA A 743 33.07 34.38 -3.45
C ALA A 743 32.94 34.99 -4.86
N PHE A 744 31.82 34.76 -5.57
CA PHE A 744 31.58 35.37 -6.88
C PHE A 744 31.46 36.90 -6.84
N GLN A 745 30.72 37.44 -5.88
CA GLN A 745 30.52 38.87 -5.72
C GLN A 745 31.81 39.61 -5.31
N SER A 746 32.72 38.93 -4.61
CA SER A 746 33.98 39.54 -4.16
C SER A 746 34.83 40.11 -5.31
N TYR A 747 34.78 39.51 -6.51
CA TYR A 747 35.49 40.04 -7.67
C TYR A 747 34.89 41.36 -8.18
N GLY A 748 33.57 41.43 -8.32
CA GLY A 748 32.87 42.66 -8.69
C GLY A 748 33.08 43.78 -7.68
N GLN A 749 33.05 43.45 -6.38
CA GLN A 749 33.37 44.38 -5.29
C GLN A 749 34.82 44.87 -5.35
N TYR A 750 35.77 44.00 -5.69
CA TYR A 750 37.17 44.37 -5.89
C TYR A 750 37.36 45.32 -7.08
N ILE A 751 36.72 45.05 -8.24
CA ILE A 751 36.75 45.94 -9.41
C ILE A 751 36.14 47.31 -9.07
N ALA A 752 35.02 47.33 -8.35
CA ALA A 752 34.36 48.54 -7.88
C ALA A 752 35.13 49.26 -6.75
N LYS A 753 36.26 48.70 -6.28
CA LYS A 753 37.09 49.20 -5.17
C LYS A 753 36.37 49.27 -3.82
N SER A 754 35.36 48.41 -3.64
CA SER A 754 34.55 48.29 -2.41
C SER A 754 35.18 47.38 -1.35
N ILE A 755 36.07 46.46 -1.77
CA ILE A 755 36.87 45.59 -0.88
C ILE A 755 38.33 45.56 -1.35
N THR A 756 39.24 45.21 -0.44
CA THR A 756 40.67 44.99 -0.70
C THR A 756 40.97 43.57 -1.18
N GLU A 757 42.16 43.35 -1.75
CA GLU A 757 42.60 42.01 -2.17
C GLU A 757 42.74 41.03 -1.00
N ASP A 758 43.10 41.51 0.20
CA ASP A 758 43.19 40.65 1.39
C ASP A 758 41.80 40.23 1.88
N GLU A 759 40.82 41.14 1.87
CA GLU A 759 39.41 40.80 2.15
C GLU A 759 38.86 39.82 1.11
N ARG A 760 39.18 40.00 -0.17
CA ARG A 760 38.79 39.06 -1.23
C ARG A 760 39.37 37.66 -0.97
N LYS A 761 40.66 37.57 -0.64
CA LYS A 761 41.33 36.29 -0.31
C LYS A 761 40.74 35.63 0.94
N ASP A 762 40.36 36.42 1.94
CA ASP A 762 39.67 35.91 3.14
C ASP A 762 38.32 35.28 2.78
N ILE A 763 37.53 35.96 1.95
CA ILE A 763 36.26 35.42 1.45
C ILE A 763 36.48 34.08 0.73
N LEU A 764 37.46 34.02 -0.19
CA LEU A 764 37.74 32.81 -0.96
C LEU A 764 38.15 31.61 -0.09
N ARG A 765 38.93 31.84 0.97
CA ARG A 765 39.41 30.77 1.86
C ARG A 765 38.32 30.19 2.76
N ASN A 766 37.29 30.99 3.06
CA ASN A 766 36.31 30.66 4.08
C ASN A 766 34.89 30.43 3.55
N ALA A 767 34.61 30.70 2.27
CA ALA A 767 33.27 30.56 1.68
C ALA A 767 32.75 29.11 1.61
N CYS A 768 33.64 28.13 1.44
CA CYS A 768 33.30 26.71 1.28
C CYS A 768 34.02 25.89 2.36
N PRO A 769 33.46 25.78 3.58
CA PRO A 769 34.18 25.23 4.74
C PRO A 769 34.31 23.70 4.76
N GLY A 770 33.64 22.97 3.87
CA GLY A 770 33.60 21.50 3.90
C GLY A 770 32.71 20.88 2.82
N PRO A 771 32.32 19.61 2.96
CA PRO A 771 31.46 18.92 2.00
C PRO A 771 30.00 19.40 2.05
N GLY A 772 29.30 19.20 0.94
CA GLY A 772 27.88 19.51 0.76
C GLY A 772 27.60 20.48 -0.39
N ALA A 773 26.35 20.52 -0.84
CA ALA A 773 25.93 21.40 -1.93
C ALA A 773 25.79 22.86 -1.50
N CYS A 774 25.73 23.79 -2.45
CA CYS A 774 25.59 25.24 -2.19
C CYS A 774 24.42 25.55 -1.22
N GLY A 775 24.71 26.29 -0.15
CA GLY A 775 23.83 26.42 1.03
C GLY A 775 22.47 27.12 0.84
N GLY A 776 22.35 28.01 -0.14
CA GLY A 776 21.11 28.73 -0.44
C GLY A 776 20.09 27.88 -1.21
N MET A 777 18.92 28.45 -1.49
CA MET A 777 17.88 27.86 -2.32
C MET A 777 18.19 27.95 -3.83
N TYR A 778 19.41 27.57 -4.18
CA TYR A 778 19.83 27.34 -5.57
C TYR A 778 19.24 26.03 -6.06
N THR A 779 19.56 25.62 -7.28
CA THR A 779 18.95 24.44 -7.89
C THR A 779 19.14 23.18 -7.04
N ALA A 780 20.30 23.00 -6.40
CA ALA A 780 20.56 21.79 -5.63
C ALA A 780 19.55 21.59 -4.49
N ASN A 781 19.44 22.57 -3.58
CA ASN A 781 18.47 22.52 -2.49
C ASN A 781 17.02 22.64 -2.99
N THR A 782 16.77 23.35 -4.09
CA THR A 782 15.43 23.41 -4.72
C THR A 782 14.99 22.04 -5.18
N MET A 783 15.83 21.33 -5.95
CA MET A 783 15.53 20.01 -6.46
C MET A 783 15.49 18.96 -5.34
N ALA A 784 16.40 19.01 -4.37
CA ALA A 784 16.34 18.12 -3.21
C ALA A 784 14.99 18.27 -2.46
N THR A 785 14.55 19.51 -2.23
CA THR A 785 13.25 19.79 -1.61
C THR A 785 12.09 19.29 -2.48
N ALA A 786 12.13 19.57 -3.78
CA ALA A 786 11.11 19.10 -4.72
C ALA A 786 11.01 17.57 -4.76
N ILE A 787 12.14 16.86 -4.67
CA ILE A 787 12.21 15.39 -4.62
C ILE A 787 11.60 14.82 -3.35
N GLU A 788 11.87 15.43 -2.19
CA GLU A 788 11.27 15.00 -0.93
C GLU A 788 9.75 15.19 -0.96
N VAL A 789 9.27 16.29 -1.52
CA VAL A 789 7.84 16.60 -1.68
C VAL A 789 7.16 15.72 -2.73
N LEU A 790 7.86 15.37 -3.81
CA LEU A 790 7.43 14.35 -4.77
C LEU A 790 7.25 12.99 -4.10
N GLY A 791 7.92 12.74 -2.98
CA GLY A 791 7.85 11.51 -2.21
C GLY A 791 8.94 10.50 -2.52
N LEU A 792 10.06 10.91 -3.15
CA LEU A 792 11.16 10.02 -3.57
C LEU A 792 12.39 10.04 -2.67
N SER A 793 12.36 10.83 -1.61
CA SER A 793 13.35 10.84 -0.54
C SER A 793 12.67 10.63 0.81
N LEU A 794 13.44 10.14 1.79
CA LEU A 794 12.94 10.02 3.15
C LEU A 794 12.69 11.44 3.71
N PRO A 795 11.72 11.60 4.63
CA PRO A 795 11.53 12.87 5.32
C PRO A 795 12.85 13.38 5.90
N TYR A 796 13.08 14.70 5.77
CA TYR A 796 14.29 15.44 6.13
C TYR A 796 15.50 15.29 5.22
N SER A 797 15.52 14.36 4.26
CA SER A 797 16.67 14.13 3.36
C SER A 797 17.21 15.42 2.74
N SER A 798 16.32 16.30 2.30
CA SER A 798 16.64 17.57 1.66
C SER A 798 17.20 18.65 2.60
N SER A 799 16.99 18.49 3.91
CA SER A 799 17.36 19.49 4.93
C SER A 799 18.52 19.07 5.81
N PHE A 800 18.85 17.78 5.92
CA PHE A 800 20.03 17.33 6.66
C PHE A 800 21.33 17.90 6.04
N PRO A 801 22.15 18.61 6.81
CA PRO A 801 23.49 19.02 6.36
C PRO A 801 24.37 17.82 6.01
N ALA A 802 25.30 18.00 5.07
CA ALA A 802 26.13 16.90 4.56
C ALA A 802 26.96 16.18 5.64
N GLU A 803 27.45 16.94 6.63
CA GLU A 803 28.28 16.43 7.73
C GLU A 803 27.47 16.04 8.97
N SER A 804 26.13 16.06 8.89
CA SER A 804 25.29 15.79 10.06
C SER A 804 25.24 14.29 10.38
N PRO A 805 25.23 13.88 11.66
CA PRO A 805 25.06 12.48 12.04
C PRO A 805 23.76 11.86 11.49
N GLU A 806 22.72 12.68 11.36
CA GLU A 806 21.41 12.28 10.83
C GLU A 806 21.51 11.86 9.36
N LYS A 807 22.34 12.52 8.54
CA LYS A 807 22.58 12.11 7.15
C LYS A 807 23.18 10.71 7.06
N MET A 808 24.13 10.39 7.93
CA MET A 808 24.71 9.05 8.02
C MET A 808 23.69 8.01 8.51
N GLN A 809 22.76 8.41 9.38
CA GLN A 809 21.70 7.53 9.84
C GLN A 809 20.66 7.27 8.74
N GLU A 810 20.23 8.30 8.02
CA GLU A 810 19.37 8.19 6.84
C GLU A 810 19.95 7.22 5.81
N CYS A 811 21.26 7.30 5.55
CA CYS A 811 21.96 6.39 4.66
C CYS A 811 21.77 4.92 5.08
N ARG A 812 21.86 4.60 6.38
CA ARG A 812 21.62 3.24 6.88
C ARG A 812 20.14 2.86 6.79
N ASP A 813 19.23 3.78 7.12
CA ASP A 813 17.79 3.54 7.07
C ASP A 813 17.24 3.39 5.63
N ALA A 814 17.98 3.85 4.62
CA ALA A 814 17.66 3.63 3.21
C ALA A 814 17.57 2.14 2.84
N GLY A 815 18.28 1.25 3.56
CA GLY A 815 18.15 -0.20 3.40
C GLY A 815 16.72 -0.71 3.68
N LYS A 816 16.13 -0.25 4.80
CA LYS A 816 14.76 -0.61 5.18
C LYS A 816 13.74 -0.07 4.18
N ALA A 817 13.95 1.17 3.75
CA ALA A 817 13.08 1.81 2.76
C ALA A 817 13.11 1.06 1.43
N ILE A 818 14.29 0.76 0.86
CA ILE A 818 14.36 0.04 -0.42
C ILE A 818 13.81 -1.38 -0.33
N ARG A 819 14.01 -2.07 0.80
CA ARG A 819 13.43 -3.39 1.06
C ARG A 819 11.90 -3.33 1.02
N TYR A 820 11.32 -2.37 1.73
CA TYR A 820 9.88 -2.15 1.73
C TYR A 820 9.34 -1.89 0.31
N LEU A 821 10.00 -1.04 -0.47
CA LEU A 821 9.61 -0.76 -1.85
C LEU A 821 9.65 -2.01 -2.73
N LEU A 822 10.65 -2.87 -2.57
CA LEU A 822 10.76 -4.13 -3.30
C LEU A 822 9.64 -5.12 -2.92
N GLU A 823 9.34 -5.26 -1.63
CA GLU A 823 8.29 -6.14 -1.12
C GLU A 823 6.88 -5.72 -1.56
N HIS A 824 6.66 -4.41 -1.70
CA HIS A 824 5.35 -3.86 -2.09
C HIS A 824 5.29 -3.47 -3.57
N ASP A 825 6.37 -3.70 -4.33
CA ASP A 825 6.54 -3.30 -5.73
C ASP A 825 6.18 -1.82 -6.01
N ILE A 826 6.52 -0.92 -5.09
CA ILE A 826 6.27 0.51 -5.25
C ILE A 826 7.38 1.10 -6.11
N LYS A 827 7.00 1.63 -7.28
CA LYS A 827 7.92 2.13 -8.30
C LYS A 827 7.83 3.65 -8.45
N PRO A 828 8.85 4.31 -9.04
CA PRO A 828 8.87 5.76 -9.24
C PRO A 828 7.60 6.32 -9.90
N ARG A 829 7.04 5.65 -10.91
CA ARG A 829 5.80 6.13 -11.58
C ARG A 829 4.54 5.97 -10.73
N ASP A 830 4.55 5.14 -9.70
CA ASP A 830 3.45 5.03 -8.73
C ASP A 830 3.43 6.25 -7.79
N ILE A 831 4.58 6.93 -7.64
CA ILE A 831 4.80 8.10 -6.78
C ILE A 831 4.75 9.42 -7.58
N MET A 832 5.37 9.46 -8.76
CA MET A 832 5.47 10.63 -9.63
C MET A 832 4.13 10.90 -10.35
N THR A 833 3.07 11.23 -9.62
CA THR A 833 1.78 11.60 -10.19
C THR A 833 1.70 13.10 -10.52
N ARG A 834 0.68 13.49 -11.28
CA ARG A 834 0.40 14.90 -11.58
C ARG A 834 0.32 15.74 -10.31
N GLU A 835 -0.39 15.25 -9.29
CA GLU A 835 -0.56 15.90 -8.00
C GLU A 835 0.77 16.03 -7.24
N ALA A 836 1.65 15.03 -7.31
CA ALA A 836 2.97 15.09 -6.70
C ALA A 836 3.84 16.18 -7.35
N PHE A 837 3.80 16.32 -8.68
CA PHE A 837 4.48 17.43 -9.37
C PHE A 837 3.89 18.79 -8.99
N GLU A 838 2.57 18.91 -8.89
CA GLU A 838 1.92 20.15 -8.44
C GLU A 838 2.36 20.55 -7.02
N ASN A 839 2.45 19.58 -6.11
CA ASN A 839 2.99 19.79 -4.76
C ASN A 839 4.45 20.27 -4.80
N ALA A 840 5.30 19.63 -5.61
CA ALA A 840 6.71 19.99 -5.73
C ALA A 840 6.91 21.40 -6.29
N ILE A 841 6.09 21.80 -7.28
CA ILE A 841 6.08 23.16 -7.81
C ILE A 841 5.60 24.15 -6.74
N ALA A 842 4.53 23.82 -6.00
CA ALA A 842 4.01 24.68 -4.94
C ALA A 842 5.07 24.95 -3.86
N VAL A 843 5.77 23.92 -3.38
CA VAL A 843 6.86 24.13 -2.40
C VAL A 843 8.03 24.93 -3.00
N THR A 844 8.36 24.69 -4.28
CA THR A 844 9.37 25.48 -4.99
C THR A 844 9.02 26.97 -5.01
N MET A 845 7.75 27.33 -5.25
CA MET A 845 7.27 28.72 -5.20
C MET A 845 7.32 29.29 -3.78
N ALA A 846 6.83 28.52 -2.79
CA ALA A 846 6.79 28.94 -1.39
C ALA A 846 8.18 29.26 -0.83
N LEU A 847 9.20 28.49 -1.24
CA LEU A 847 10.56 28.62 -0.73
C LEU A 847 11.48 29.53 -1.53
N GLY A 848 11.02 30.12 -2.64
CA GLY A 848 11.89 30.99 -3.42
C GLY A 848 12.86 30.25 -4.35
N GLY A 849 12.54 29.03 -4.77
CA GLY A 849 13.44 28.12 -5.48
C GLY A 849 13.93 28.57 -6.87
N SER A 850 14.94 27.88 -7.37
CA SER A 850 15.61 28.21 -8.64
C SER A 850 14.70 28.15 -9.87
N THR A 851 14.91 29.03 -10.86
CA THR A 851 14.27 28.97 -12.18
C THR A 851 14.61 27.68 -12.94
N ASN A 852 15.77 27.07 -12.66
CA ASN A 852 16.18 25.78 -13.24
C ASN A 852 15.20 24.64 -12.90
N ALA A 853 14.44 24.76 -11.80
CA ALA A 853 13.43 23.77 -11.43
C ALA A 853 12.36 23.59 -12.52
N VAL A 854 12.06 24.64 -13.31
CA VAL A 854 11.14 24.56 -14.44
C VAL A 854 11.64 23.55 -15.48
N LEU A 855 12.91 23.66 -15.90
CA LEU A 855 13.50 22.74 -16.88
C LEU A 855 13.53 21.30 -16.35
N HIS A 856 13.93 21.16 -15.09
CA HIS A 856 14.15 19.86 -14.48
C HIS A 856 12.86 19.10 -14.21
N LEU A 857 11.85 19.75 -13.63
CA LEU A 857 10.58 19.09 -13.33
C LEU A 857 9.80 18.75 -14.61
N ILE A 858 9.88 19.58 -15.67
CA ILE A 858 9.32 19.21 -16.99
C ILE A 858 10.03 17.97 -17.53
N ALA A 859 11.37 17.94 -17.55
CA ALA A 859 12.11 16.78 -18.04
C ALA A 859 11.79 15.49 -17.26
N VAL A 860 11.66 15.59 -15.93
CA VAL A 860 11.31 14.45 -15.06
C VAL A 860 9.88 13.99 -15.31
N ALA A 861 8.92 14.92 -15.45
CA ALA A 861 7.53 14.60 -15.76
C ALA A 861 7.40 13.88 -17.11
N ARG A 862 8.13 14.31 -18.14
CA ARG A 862 8.17 13.63 -19.44
C ARG A 862 8.71 12.20 -19.33
N ALA A 863 9.81 12.00 -18.62
CA ALA A 863 10.37 10.67 -18.36
C ALA A 863 9.41 9.74 -17.59
N ALA A 864 8.55 10.31 -16.73
CA ALA A 864 7.51 9.60 -16.00
C ALA A 864 6.23 9.37 -16.82
N GLY A 865 6.07 10.00 -17.99
CA GLY A 865 4.86 9.97 -18.79
C GLY A 865 3.73 10.84 -18.23
N VAL A 866 4.06 11.86 -17.43
CA VAL A 866 3.10 12.81 -16.85
C VAL A 866 3.07 14.10 -17.66
N PRO A 867 1.89 14.58 -18.09
CA PRO A 867 1.79 15.86 -18.76
C PRO A 867 2.10 17.00 -17.79
N LEU A 868 3.14 17.77 -18.08
CA LEU A 868 3.52 18.99 -17.36
C LEU A 868 4.12 19.99 -18.36
N THR A 869 3.67 21.24 -18.32
CA THR A 869 4.14 22.31 -19.20
C THR A 869 4.59 23.54 -18.39
N ILE A 870 5.21 24.51 -19.07
CA ILE A 870 5.55 25.79 -18.44
C ILE A 870 4.31 26.52 -17.89
N ASP A 871 3.13 26.34 -18.49
CA ASP A 871 1.89 26.99 -18.04
C ASP A 871 1.46 26.54 -16.64
N ASP A 872 1.75 25.29 -16.30
CA ASP A 872 1.44 24.77 -14.97
C ASP A 872 2.19 25.54 -13.87
N PHE A 873 3.41 26.00 -14.16
CA PHE A 873 4.18 26.83 -13.23
C PHE A 873 3.58 28.22 -13.07
N GLU A 874 3.04 28.81 -14.14
CA GLU A 874 2.34 30.10 -14.09
C GLU A 874 1.10 30.00 -13.19
N VAL A 875 0.23 29.02 -13.45
CA VAL A 875 -1.00 28.79 -12.70
C VAL A 875 -0.74 28.53 -11.20
N ILE A 876 0.31 27.78 -10.88
CA ILE A 876 0.66 27.50 -9.48
C ILE A 876 1.32 28.72 -8.83
N SER A 877 2.19 29.44 -9.54
CA SER A 877 2.83 30.66 -9.05
C SER A 877 1.80 31.74 -8.69
N GLU A 878 0.68 31.83 -9.40
CA GLU A 878 -0.41 32.75 -9.05
C GLU A 878 -1.12 32.42 -7.73
N LYS A 879 -1.16 31.14 -7.36
CA LYS A 879 -1.91 30.64 -6.20
C LYS A 879 -1.05 30.50 -4.94
N VAL A 880 0.25 30.30 -5.12
CA VAL A 880 1.16 29.99 -4.01
C VAL A 880 2.02 31.22 -3.69
N PRO A 881 1.91 31.78 -2.47
CA PRO A 881 2.73 32.93 -2.07
C PRO A 881 4.19 32.54 -1.87
N PHE A 882 5.10 33.50 -2.06
CA PHE A 882 6.51 33.35 -1.67
C PHE A 882 6.68 33.67 -0.18
N LEU A 883 7.14 32.69 0.59
CA LEU A 883 7.14 32.70 2.06
C LEU A 883 8.54 32.74 2.68
N ALA A 884 9.53 32.09 2.08
CA ALA A 884 10.81 31.87 2.76
C ALA A 884 11.82 33.01 2.57
N ASP A 885 12.39 33.51 3.68
CA ASP A 885 13.51 34.47 3.68
C ASP A 885 14.86 33.75 3.46
N LEU A 886 14.94 32.95 2.39
CA LEU A 886 16.13 32.15 2.06
C LEU A 886 16.92 32.79 0.92
N LYS A 887 18.25 32.72 1.01
CA LYS A 887 19.15 33.11 -0.09
C LYS A 887 18.79 32.34 -1.37
N PRO A 888 18.89 32.97 -2.56
CA PRO A 888 19.49 34.28 -2.81
C PRO A 888 18.52 35.48 -2.63
N SER A 889 17.21 35.24 -2.43
CA SER A 889 16.23 36.34 -2.27
C SER A 889 16.25 36.97 -0.87
N GLY A 890 16.57 36.14 0.12
CA GLY A 890 16.52 36.44 1.54
C GLY A 890 17.86 36.26 2.25
N LYS A 891 17.80 36.07 3.56
CA LYS A 891 18.98 36.09 4.45
C LYS A 891 19.52 34.72 4.85
N TYR A 892 18.62 33.75 5.05
CA TYR A 892 18.94 32.45 5.66
C TYR A 892 19.37 31.41 4.63
N VAL A 893 19.96 30.30 5.08
CA VAL A 893 20.35 29.14 4.25
C VAL A 893 19.59 27.87 4.66
N MET A 894 19.72 26.78 3.89
CA MET A 894 19.03 25.50 4.19
C MET A 894 19.37 24.96 5.59
N GLU A 895 20.61 25.16 6.07
CA GLU A 895 21.02 24.78 7.43
C GLU A 895 20.18 25.48 8.51
N ASP A 896 19.79 26.74 8.28
CA ASP A 896 18.93 27.48 9.22
C ASP A 896 17.49 26.96 9.18
N LEU A 897 16.99 26.60 8.00
CA LEU A 897 15.66 25.99 7.86
C LEU A 897 15.59 24.62 8.56
N HIS A 898 16.66 23.83 8.48
CA HIS A 898 16.77 22.56 9.19
C HIS A 898 16.61 22.74 10.71
N LYS A 899 17.26 23.77 11.28
CA LYS A 899 17.20 24.09 12.73
C LYS A 899 15.81 24.44 13.23
N VAL A 900 14.88 24.85 12.36
CA VAL A 900 13.52 25.24 12.74
C VAL A 900 12.45 24.21 12.32
N GLY A 901 12.87 23.02 11.87
CA GLY A 901 11.97 21.91 11.54
C GLY A 901 12.13 21.32 10.13
N GLY A 902 12.97 21.91 9.28
CA GLY A 902 13.28 21.41 7.95
C GLY A 902 12.08 21.38 6.99
N ILE A 903 12.23 20.65 5.89
CA ILE A 903 11.20 20.53 4.85
C ILE A 903 9.93 19.83 5.35
N PRO A 904 9.98 18.76 6.17
CA PRO A 904 8.77 18.14 6.71
C PRO A 904 7.86 19.12 7.48
N ALA A 905 8.44 20.04 8.26
CA ALA A 905 7.67 21.08 8.97
C ALA A 905 7.03 22.09 8.00
N VAL A 906 7.73 22.46 6.92
CA VAL A 906 7.17 23.29 5.84
C VAL A 906 6.00 22.58 5.15
N CYS A 907 6.16 21.30 4.79
CA CYS A 907 5.09 20.51 4.18
C CYS A 907 3.86 20.42 5.08
N LYS A 908 4.07 20.20 6.38
CA LYS A 908 2.99 20.19 7.38
C LYS A 908 2.24 21.52 7.40
N TYR A 909 2.96 22.65 7.47
CA TYR A 909 2.38 23.98 7.46
C TYR A 909 1.58 24.26 6.17
N LEU A 910 2.12 23.89 5.00
CA LEU A 910 1.45 24.11 3.73
C LEU A 910 0.23 23.19 3.52
N LEU A 911 0.24 21.97 4.08
CA LEU A 911 -0.94 21.08 4.13
C LEU A 911 -2.05 21.67 5.00
N GLU A 912 -1.71 22.19 6.19
CA GLU A 912 -2.67 22.86 7.09
C GLU A 912 -3.32 24.10 6.42
N LYS A 913 -2.59 24.77 5.53
CA LYS A 913 -3.08 25.90 4.74
C LYS A 913 -3.80 25.50 3.44
N GLY A 914 -3.92 24.19 3.17
CA GLY A 914 -4.57 23.67 1.96
C GLY A 914 -3.84 23.99 0.65
N ILE A 915 -2.54 24.31 0.72
CA ILE A 915 -1.70 24.57 -0.45
C ILE A 915 -1.22 23.26 -1.08
N LEU A 916 -0.93 22.25 -0.27
CA LEU A 916 -0.52 20.92 -0.72
C LEU A 916 -1.67 19.91 -0.64
N LYS A 917 -1.58 18.88 -1.49
CA LYS A 917 -2.45 17.70 -1.47
C LYS A 917 -1.78 16.60 -0.65
N GLY A 918 -2.51 16.03 0.32
CA GLY A 918 -1.96 15.09 1.30
C GLY A 918 -1.82 13.64 0.83
N ASP A 919 -2.63 13.22 -0.14
CA ASP A 919 -2.87 11.81 -0.45
C ASP A 919 -1.83 11.18 -1.39
N CYS A 920 -0.79 11.93 -1.79
CA CYS A 920 0.28 11.43 -2.65
C CYS A 920 1.12 10.38 -1.92
N LEU A 921 1.25 9.18 -2.50
CA LEU A 921 2.11 8.10 -2.00
C LEU A 921 3.58 8.52 -2.01
N THR A 922 4.36 8.01 -1.06
CA THR A 922 5.80 8.26 -0.96
C THR A 922 6.58 6.96 -0.77
N ILE A 923 7.92 7.04 -0.82
CA ILE A 923 8.79 5.88 -0.64
C ILE A 923 8.69 5.22 0.75
N THR A 924 8.02 5.83 1.72
CA THR A 924 7.79 5.24 3.05
C THR A 924 6.63 4.24 3.06
N GLY A 925 5.91 4.11 1.93
CA GLY A 925 4.65 3.36 1.86
C GLY A 925 3.44 4.12 2.37
N LYS A 926 3.64 5.34 2.88
CA LYS A 926 2.60 6.23 3.40
C LYS A 926 2.41 7.42 2.48
N THR A 927 1.27 8.08 2.66
CA THR A 927 0.98 9.36 2.00
C THR A 927 1.82 10.51 2.58
N LEU A 928 1.97 11.61 1.84
CA LEU A 928 2.65 12.82 2.30
C LEU A 928 2.05 13.33 3.63
N ALA A 929 0.72 13.33 3.75
CA ALA A 929 0.03 13.75 4.98
C ALA A 929 0.30 12.83 6.17
N GLU A 930 0.36 11.51 5.96
CA GLU A 930 0.69 10.56 7.03
C GLU A 930 2.14 10.71 7.51
N ASN A 931 3.08 10.96 6.60
CA ASN A 931 4.49 11.17 6.95
C ASN A 931 4.71 12.38 7.85
N VAL A 932 4.01 13.49 7.60
CA VAL A 932 4.21 14.73 8.36
C VAL A 932 3.29 14.86 9.58
N ARG A 933 2.33 13.94 9.76
CA ARG A 933 1.34 14.01 10.85
C ARG A 933 2.00 14.08 12.23
N SER A 934 2.98 13.22 12.48
CA SER A 934 3.71 13.12 13.76
C SER A 934 4.98 13.99 13.82
N VAL A 935 5.33 14.66 12.72
CA VAL A 935 6.49 15.55 12.66
C VAL A 935 6.19 16.85 13.45
N PRO A 936 7.14 17.38 14.24
CA PRO A 936 7.01 18.70 14.85
C PRO A 936 6.69 19.79 13.82
N GLY A 937 5.87 20.76 14.21
CA GLY A 937 5.66 21.95 13.39
C GLY A 937 6.93 22.80 13.29
N LEU A 938 6.84 23.89 12.52
CA LEU A 938 7.89 24.90 12.50
C LEU A 938 8.09 25.49 13.91
N ALA A 939 9.34 25.72 14.31
CA ALA A 939 9.66 26.27 15.63
C ALA A 939 9.05 27.66 15.86
N ASP A 940 8.57 27.93 17.07
CA ASP A 940 7.98 29.22 17.45
C ASP A 940 8.96 30.40 17.23
N ASP A 941 8.41 31.57 16.87
CA ASP A 941 9.13 32.84 16.69
C ASP A 941 10.30 32.84 15.67
N HIS A 942 10.42 31.82 14.82
CA HIS A 942 11.41 31.86 13.74
C HIS A 942 11.13 33.01 12.75
N LYS A 943 12.16 33.43 12.02
CA LYS A 943 12.04 34.48 10.99
C LYS A 943 12.26 33.96 9.56
N ILE A 944 12.25 32.65 9.38
CA ILE A 944 12.65 32.00 8.11
C ILE A 944 11.44 31.83 7.18
N ILE A 945 10.35 31.25 7.67
CA ILE A 945 9.11 31.06 6.89
C ILE A 945 8.11 32.14 7.30
N HIS A 946 7.66 32.96 6.36
CA HIS A 946 6.61 33.92 6.63
C HIS A 946 5.22 33.25 6.65
N PRO A 947 4.28 33.71 7.50
CA PRO A 947 2.91 33.24 7.45
C PRO A 947 2.26 33.53 6.09
N VAL A 948 1.38 32.65 5.62
CA VAL A 948 0.59 32.81 4.38
C VAL A 948 -0.22 34.11 4.39
N GLU A 949 -0.64 34.57 5.57
CA GLU A 949 -1.38 35.82 5.76
C GLU A 949 -0.50 37.08 5.61
N LYS A 950 0.83 36.92 5.77
CA LYS A 950 1.82 38.01 5.64
C LYS A 950 3.04 37.52 4.85
N PRO A 951 2.85 37.13 3.58
CA PRO A 951 3.91 36.56 2.77
C PRO A 951 4.91 37.63 2.34
N ILE A 952 6.09 37.22 1.87
CA ILE A 952 7.06 38.14 1.27
C ILE A 952 6.49 38.70 -0.04
N LYS A 953 5.85 37.84 -0.83
CA LYS A 953 5.09 38.21 -2.04
C LYS A 953 3.82 37.36 -2.10
N PRO A 954 2.65 37.96 -2.42
CA PRO A 954 1.36 37.23 -2.45
C PRO A 954 1.24 36.20 -3.58
N SER A 955 2.20 36.18 -4.50
CA SER A 955 2.36 35.18 -5.56
C SER A 955 3.81 34.67 -5.55
N GLY A 956 4.07 33.58 -6.25
CA GLY A 956 5.39 33.03 -6.46
C GLY A 956 6.32 34.01 -7.15
N HIS A 957 7.62 33.81 -6.95
CA HIS A 957 8.66 34.62 -7.60
C HIS A 957 8.92 34.20 -9.04
N LEU A 958 8.67 32.94 -9.41
CA LEU A 958 8.85 32.49 -10.80
C LEU A 958 7.69 33.00 -11.66
N ARG A 959 8.01 33.64 -12.78
CA ARG A 959 7.05 34.09 -13.79
C ARG A 959 7.42 33.50 -15.14
N ILE A 960 6.40 33.06 -15.86
CA ILE A 960 6.52 32.67 -17.26
C ILE A 960 6.17 33.91 -18.08
N LEU A 961 7.06 34.33 -18.97
CA LEU A 961 6.85 35.50 -19.82
C LEU A 961 6.82 35.08 -21.29
N ARG A 962 5.86 35.60 -22.05
CA ARG A 962 5.67 35.38 -23.49
C ARG A 962 5.85 36.67 -24.27
N GLY A 963 5.32 36.77 -25.48
CA GLY A 963 5.36 37.97 -26.31
C GLY A 963 6.06 37.71 -27.62
N ASN A 964 6.25 38.75 -28.43
CA ASN A 964 6.86 38.56 -29.75
C ASN A 964 8.35 38.14 -29.66
N MET A 965 9.02 38.39 -28.52
CA MET A 965 10.40 37.98 -28.30
C MET A 965 10.53 36.53 -27.84
N ALA A 966 9.55 36.02 -27.09
CA ALA A 966 9.55 34.69 -26.49
C ALA A 966 8.23 33.95 -26.75
N PRO A 967 7.91 33.60 -28.01
CA PRO A 967 6.58 33.07 -28.36
C PRO A 967 6.29 31.70 -27.73
N GLU A 968 7.31 30.87 -27.45
CA GLU A 968 7.16 29.60 -26.73
C GLU A 968 7.33 29.75 -25.20
N GLY A 969 7.64 30.96 -24.73
CA GLY A 969 7.83 31.28 -23.32
C GLY A 969 9.29 31.53 -22.92
N SER A 970 9.45 32.03 -21.70
CA SER A 970 10.70 32.32 -21.01
C SER A 970 10.44 32.31 -19.50
N VAL A 971 11.49 32.23 -18.69
CA VAL A 971 11.37 32.14 -17.22
C VAL A 971 12.12 33.29 -16.57
N ALA A 972 11.43 34.01 -15.69
CA ALA A 972 11.97 35.13 -14.94
C ALA A 972 11.80 34.92 -13.43
N LYS A 973 12.75 35.44 -12.65
CA LYS A 973 12.65 35.51 -11.19
C LYS A 973 12.25 36.93 -10.78
N ILE A 974 10.95 37.15 -10.58
CA ILE A 974 10.36 38.43 -10.22
C ILE A 974 10.03 38.44 -8.73
N THR A 975 10.90 39.03 -7.91
CA THR A 975 10.71 39.15 -6.45
C THR A 975 9.77 40.29 -6.05
N GLY A 976 9.51 41.24 -6.96
CA GLY A 976 8.69 42.43 -6.72
C GLY A 976 9.48 43.64 -6.21
N LYS A 977 10.79 43.52 -5.99
CA LYS A 977 11.67 44.64 -5.63
C LYS A 977 12.10 45.48 -6.85
N GLU A 978 12.11 44.84 -8.01
CA GLU A 978 12.53 45.39 -9.30
C GLU A 978 11.43 46.18 -10.05
N GLY A 979 10.19 46.18 -9.55
CA GLY A 979 9.02 46.76 -10.24
C GLY A 979 8.29 45.75 -11.12
N LEU A 980 7.29 46.22 -11.88
CA LEU A 980 6.44 45.37 -12.74
C LEU A 980 6.59 45.68 -14.24
N HIS A 981 7.34 46.72 -14.60
CA HIS A 981 7.53 47.17 -15.98
C HIS A 981 8.95 47.67 -16.18
N PHE A 982 9.54 47.34 -17.33
CA PHE A 982 10.83 47.88 -17.78
C PHE A 982 10.78 48.13 -19.28
N LYS A 983 11.28 49.28 -19.73
CA LYS A 983 11.37 49.62 -21.15
C LYS A 983 12.70 50.29 -21.45
N GLY A 984 13.42 49.80 -22.44
CA GLY A 984 14.77 50.29 -22.73
C GLY A 984 15.27 49.90 -24.12
N GLU A 985 16.37 50.55 -24.50
CA GLU A 985 17.11 50.27 -25.73
C GLU A 985 17.92 48.97 -25.59
N ALA A 986 17.85 48.11 -26.60
CA ALA A 986 18.57 46.85 -26.64
C ALA A 986 20.07 47.07 -26.84
N ARG A 987 20.88 46.36 -26.06
CA ARG A 987 22.31 46.16 -26.25
C ARG A 987 22.54 44.67 -26.46
N VAL A 988 22.81 44.27 -27.69
CA VAL A 988 22.81 42.86 -28.12
C VAL A 988 24.24 42.33 -28.23
N TYR A 989 24.48 41.17 -27.63
CA TYR A 989 25.75 40.46 -27.59
C TYR A 989 25.54 38.99 -27.96
N ASP A 990 26.47 38.42 -28.72
CA ASP A 990 26.39 37.04 -29.21
C ASP A 990 27.12 36.03 -28.30
N CYS A 991 27.74 36.50 -27.21
CA CYS A 991 28.29 35.66 -26.13
C CYS A 991 28.44 36.45 -24.80
N GLU A 992 28.67 35.72 -23.70
CA GLU A 992 28.89 36.29 -22.36
C GLU A 992 30.08 37.27 -22.33
N GLU A 993 31.21 36.91 -22.97
CA GLU A 993 32.45 37.67 -22.92
C GLU A 993 32.35 39.04 -23.59
N ASP A 994 31.57 39.15 -24.67
CA ASP A 994 31.39 40.41 -25.38
C ASP A 994 30.55 41.41 -24.58
N MET A 995 29.57 40.91 -23.81
CA MET A 995 28.83 41.74 -22.85
C MET A 995 29.75 42.24 -21.74
N LEU A 996 30.62 41.38 -21.18
CA LEU A 996 31.56 41.77 -20.12
C LEU A 996 32.55 42.84 -20.59
N LYS A 997 33.12 42.71 -21.79
CA LYS A 997 33.99 43.75 -22.37
C LYS A 997 33.27 45.09 -22.54
N ALA A 998 32.01 45.06 -22.98
CA ALA A 998 31.21 46.27 -23.14
C ALA A 998 30.91 46.95 -21.79
N LEU A 999 30.72 46.16 -20.72
CA LEU A 999 30.60 46.69 -19.36
C LEU A 999 31.92 47.36 -18.90
N GLU A 1000 33.06 46.71 -19.12
CA GLU A 1000 34.39 47.26 -18.79
C GLU A 1000 34.70 48.58 -19.53
N ASN A 1001 34.23 48.70 -20.78
CA ASN A 1001 34.35 49.90 -21.59
C ASN A 1001 33.34 51.02 -21.23
N GLY A 1002 32.38 50.75 -20.33
CA GLY A 1002 31.34 51.71 -19.96
C GLY A 1002 30.24 51.92 -21.01
N GLU A 1003 30.05 50.97 -21.92
CA GLU A 1003 29.05 51.05 -23.00
C GLU A 1003 27.62 50.69 -22.51
N ILE A 1004 27.54 49.97 -21.38
CA ILE A 1004 26.28 49.61 -20.72
C ILE A 1004 25.89 50.72 -19.74
N THR A 1005 24.72 51.31 -19.96
CA THR A 1005 24.23 52.46 -19.19
C THR A 1005 22.83 52.21 -18.62
N LYS A 1006 22.44 53.03 -17.64
CA LYS A 1006 21.10 52.98 -17.04
C LYS A 1006 20.00 53.07 -18.10
N GLY A 1007 19.02 52.18 -18.00
CA GLY A 1007 17.88 52.07 -18.92
C GLY A 1007 18.11 51.14 -20.10
N ASN A 1008 19.26 50.46 -20.21
CA ASN A 1008 19.50 49.49 -21.27
C ASN A 1008 18.82 48.13 -20.99
N VAL A 1009 18.43 47.45 -22.07
CA VAL A 1009 18.02 46.05 -22.08
C VAL A 1009 19.16 45.24 -22.69
N ILE A 1010 19.89 44.51 -21.86
CA ILE A 1010 21.04 43.71 -22.25
C ILE A 1010 20.53 42.36 -22.75
N ILE A 1011 20.90 41.99 -23.98
CA ILE A 1011 20.51 40.72 -24.60
C ILE A 1011 21.77 39.93 -24.89
N ILE A 1012 21.93 38.78 -24.24
CA ILE A 1012 23.01 37.82 -24.50
C ILE A 1012 22.38 36.60 -25.18
N ARG A 1013 22.70 36.38 -26.46
CA ARG A 1013 22.06 35.34 -27.27
C ARG A 1013 23.08 34.37 -27.85
N TYR A 1014 22.59 33.28 -28.44
CA TYR A 1014 23.42 32.12 -28.81
C TYR A 1014 24.04 31.43 -27.58
N GLU A 1015 23.32 31.51 -26.46
CA GLU A 1015 23.63 30.79 -25.22
C GLU A 1015 22.54 29.76 -24.88
N GLY A 1016 21.63 29.49 -25.83
CA GLY A 1016 20.61 28.45 -25.70
C GLY A 1016 21.16 27.01 -25.76
N PRO A 1017 20.28 26.00 -25.71
CA PRO A 1017 20.67 24.59 -25.74
C PRO A 1017 21.59 24.21 -26.91
N LYS A 1018 21.36 24.75 -28.11
CA LYS A 1018 22.17 24.48 -29.30
C LYS A 1018 23.21 25.57 -29.56
N GLY A 1019 22.89 26.83 -29.24
CA GLY A 1019 23.76 27.98 -29.50
C GLY A 1019 24.98 28.06 -28.60
N GLY A 1020 24.80 27.77 -27.30
CA GLY A 1020 25.85 27.85 -26.28
C GLY A 1020 27.10 27.03 -26.66
N PRO A 1021 26.97 25.70 -26.92
CA PRO A 1021 25.83 24.80 -26.67
C PRO A 1021 25.75 24.34 -25.19
N GLY A 1022 24.67 23.65 -24.83
CA GLY A 1022 24.49 23.12 -23.47
C GLY A 1022 23.80 24.11 -22.51
N MET A 1023 23.26 25.20 -23.04
CA MET A 1023 22.49 26.20 -22.30
C MET A 1023 23.24 26.67 -21.03
N PRO A 1024 24.45 27.26 -21.15
CA PRO A 1024 25.25 27.64 -19.99
C PRO A 1024 24.51 28.57 -19.03
N GLU A 1025 24.84 28.45 -17.75
CA GLU A 1025 24.35 29.34 -16.69
C GLU A 1025 25.36 30.47 -16.48
N MET A 1026 24.93 31.70 -16.73
CA MET A 1026 25.76 32.90 -16.65
C MET A 1026 25.53 33.61 -15.31
N LEU A 1027 26.52 33.52 -14.41
CA LEU A 1027 26.56 34.27 -13.15
C LEU A 1027 27.53 35.45 -13.19
N THR A 1028 28.57 35.37 -14.03
CA THR A 1028 29.61 36.41 -14.10
C THR A 1028 29.01 37.72 -14.57
N CYS A 1029 28.22 37.70 -15.65
CA CYS A 1029 27.50 38.88 -16.12
C CYS A 1029 26.58 39.51 -15.07
N THR A 1030 25.77 38.70 -14.39
CA THR A 1030 24.82 39.24 -13.41
C THR A 1030 25.54 39.78 -12.17
N SER A 1031 26.60 39.11 -11.71
CA SER A 1031 27.42 39.57 -10.58
C SER A 1031 28.22 40.83 -10.92
N ALA A 1032 28.72 40.96 -12.15
CA ALA A 1032 29.43 42.15 -12.61
C ALA A 1032 28.49 43.37 -12.67
N ILE A 1033 27.28 43.21 -13.19
CA ILE A 1033 26.24 44.26 -13.19
C ILE A 1033 25.85 44.68 -11.77
N MET A 1034 25.71 43.72 -10.84
CA MET A 1034 25.45 44.01 -9.42
C MET A 1034 26.62 44.75 -8.76
N GLY A 1035 27.86 44.28 -8.99
CA GLY A 1035 29.08 44.90 -8.47
C GLY A 1035 29.30 46.32 -9.00
N ALA A 1036 28.89 46.59 -10.25
CA ALA A 1036 28.92 47.91 -10.87
C ALA A 1036 27.78 48.85 -10.40
N GLY A 1037 26.85 48.37 -9.56
CA GLY A 1037 25.73 49.15 -9.04
C GLY A 1037 24.59 49.38 -10.04
N LEU A 1038 24.55 48.67 -11.17
CA LEU A 1038 23.54 48.83 -12.23
C LEU A 1038 22.34 47.88 -12.08
N GLY A 1039 22.31 47.05 -11.04
CA GLY A 1039 21.36 45.93 -10.92
C GLY A 1039 19.87 46.29 -10.99
N SER A 1040 19.46 47.46 -10.50
CA SER A 1040 18.07 47.95 -10.59
C SER A 1040 17.80 48.83 -11.82
N ASP A 1041 18.84 49.14 -12.60
CA ASP A 1041 18.82 50.14 -13.65
C ASP A 1041 18.83 49.54 -15.06
N VAL A 1042 19.07 48.22 -15.19
CA VAL A 1042 19.09 47.49 -16.46
C VAL A 1042 18.23 46.23 -16.39
N ALA A 1043 17.80 45.74 -17.55
CA ALA A 1043 17.22 44.40 -17.70
C ALA A 1043 18.19 43.48 -18.46
N MET A 1044 18.14 42.17 -18.18
CA MET A 1044 19.00 41.17 -18.81
C MET A 1044 18.16 40.01 -19.35
N LEU A 1045 18.37 39.70 -20.63
CA LEU A 1045 17.61 38.70 -21.39
C LEU A 1045 18.58 37.73 -22.05
N THR A 1046 18.23 36.44 -22.05
CA THR A 1046 19.01 35.42 -22.76
C THR A 1046 18.16 34.22 -23.19
N ASP A 1047 18.58 33.56 -24.28
CA ASP A 1047 18.13 32.21 -24.64
C ASP A 1047 18.82 31.11 -23.80
N GLY A 1048 19.90 31.44 -23.09
CA GLY A 1048 20.54 30.61 -22.08
C GLY A 1048 19.91 30.71 -20.69
N ARG A 1049 20.73 30.66 -19.64
CA ARG A 1049 20.29 30.73 -18.24
C ARG A 1049 21.08 31.77 -17.47
N PHE A 1050 20.43 32.45 -16.53
CA PHE A 1050 21.11 33.29 -15.54
C PHE A 1050 21.09 32.64 -14.17
N SER A 1051 22.18 32.78 -13.43
CA SER A 1051 22.23 32.29 -12.06
C SER A 1051 21.54 33.26 -11.10
N GLY A 1052 20.80 32.73 -10.12
CA GLY A 1052 19.86 33.48 -9.27
C GLY A 1052 20.47 34.41 -8.21
N GLY A 1053 21.78 34.67 -8.24
CA GLY A 1053 22.51 35.49 -7.25
C GLY A 1053 22.28 37.00 -7.32
N SER A 1054 21.33 37.45 -8.15
CA SER A 1054 21.14 38.84 -8.57
C SER A 1054 19.65 39.22 -8.51
N HIS A 1055 19.36 40.50 -8.28
CA HIS A 1055 18.02 41.08 -8.18
C HIS A 1055 17.76 42.10 -9.31
N GLY A 1056 16.68 41.95 -10.07
CA GLY A 1056 16.37 42.78 -11.25
C GLY A 1056 15.50 42.04 -12.27
N PHE A 1057 15.24 42.64 -13.43
CA PHE A 1057 14.58 41.96 -14.56
C PHE A 1057 15.58 41.03 -15.26
N ILE A 1058 15.73 39.82 -14.73
CA ILE A 1058 16.68 38.82 -15.22
C ILE A 1058 15.88 37.63 -15.76
N ILE A 1059 15.93 37.47 -17.08
CA ILE A 1059 15.04 36.59 -17.83
C ILE A 1059 15.89 35.64 -18.67
N GLY A 1060 15.74 34.34 -18.43
CA GLY A 1060 16.37 33.29 -19.21
C GLY A 1060 15.36 32.45 -19.96
N HIS A 1061 15.85 31.41 -20.63
CA HIS A 1061 15.04 30.39 -21.30
C HIS A 1061 14.18 30.96 -22.43
N ILE A 1062 14.57 32.10 -23.04
CA ILE A 1062 13.83 32.69 -24.16
C ILE A 1062 13.78 31.67 -25.30
N THR A 1063 12.56 31.28 -25.68
CA THR A 1063 12.32 30.22 -26.64
C THR A 1063 11.40 30.71 -27.78
N PRO A 1064 11.71 30.40 -29.06
CA PRO A 1064 12.88 29.65 -29.54
C PRO A 1064 14.23 30.37 -29.35
N GLU A 1065 15.30 29.60 -29.19
CA GLU A 1065 16.67 30.14 -29.03
C GLU A 1065 17.20 30.77 -30.33
N ALA A 1066 18.29 31.56 -30.23
CA ALA A 1066 18.84 32.25 -31.38
C ALA A 1066 19.39 31.31 -32.45
N GLN A 1067 20.01 30.19 -32.05
CA GLN A 1067 20.65 29.22 -32.96
C GLN A 1067 19.67 28.57 -33.95
N VAL A 1068 18.36 28.57 -33.65
CA VAL A 1068 17.30 28.04 -34.50
C VAL A 1068 16.45 29.14 -35.16
N GLY A 1069 16.90 30.41 -35.09
CA GLY A 1069 16.24 31.54 -35.73
C GLY A 1069 15.06 32.10 -34.94
N GLY A 1070 15.02 31.89 -33.62
CA GLY A 1070 14.01 32.50 -32.75
C GLY A 1070 14.08 34.04 -32.78
N PRO A 1071 13.01 34.74 -32.36
CA PRO A 1071 12.95 36.21 -32.45
C PRO A 1071 14.12 36.95 -31.79
N ILE A 1072 14.72 36.39 -30.73
CA ILE A 1072 15.91 36.92 -30.08
C ILE A 1072 17.15 37.01 -31.02
N ALA A 1073 17.25 36.15 -32.04
CA ALA A 1073 18.29 36.23 -33.08
C ALA A 1073 18.15 37.45 -34.01
N LEU A 1074 16.96 38.07 -34.04
CA LEU A 1074 16.61 39.12 -35.00
C LEU A 1074 16.68 40.53 -34.40
N VAL A 1075 16.81 40.62 -33.08
CA VAL A 1075 16.96 41.88 -32.36
C VAL A 1075 18.32 42.50 -32.70
N GLN A 1076 18.33 43.81 -32.90
CA GLN A 1076 19.52 44.60 -33.16
C GLN A 1076 19.72 45.62 -32.02
N SER A 1077 20.97 45.98 -31.74
CA SER A 1077 21.26 47.06 -30.79
C SER A 1077 20.59 48.35 -31.27
N GLY A 1078 19.85 49.02 -30.36
CA GLY A 1078 19.00 50.16 -30.71
C GLY A 1078 17.50 49.87 -30.72
N ASP A 1079 17.08 48.60 -30.85
CA ASP A 1079 15.66 48.24 -30.79
C ASP A 1079 15.09 48.50 -29.38
N ILE A 1080 13.83 48.92 -29.27
CA ILE A 1080 13.18 49.16 -27.98
C ILE A 1080 12.46 47.90 -27.51
N VAL A 1081 12.90 47.37 -26.37
CA VAL A 1081 12.31 46.19 -25.73
C VAL A 1081 11.52 46.61 -24.51
N GLU A 1082 10.33 46.05 -24.36
CA GLU A 1082 9.40 46.28 -23.26
C GLU A 1082 9.10 44.97 -22.54
N ILE A 1083 9.26 44.99 -21.21
CA ILE A 1083 9.00 43.87 -20.30
C ILE A 1083 7.83 44.28 -19.42
N ASP A 1084 6.75 43.51 -19.46
CA ASP A 1084 5.53 43.72 -18.68
C ASP A 1084 5.24 42.47 -17.84
N ALA A 1085 5.58 42.52 -16.55
CA ALA A 1085 5.36 41.43 -15.61
C ALA A 1085 3.91 41.36 -15.08
N VAL A 1086 3.03 42.29 -15.47
CA VAL A 1086 1.58 42.24 -15.22
C VAL A 1086 0.89 41.45 -16.31
N LYS A 1087 1.25 41.71 -17.58
CA LYS A 1087 0.73 40.98 -18.74
C LYS A 1087 1.49 39.69 -19.04
N ASN A 1088 2.57 39.42 -18.32
CA ASN A 1088 3.50 38.33 -18.57
C ASN A 1088 4.09 38.36 -20.00
N ARG A 1089 4.60 39.52 -20.44
CA ARG A 1089 5.09 39.74 -21.80
C ARG A 1089 6.48 40.38 -21.90
N ILE A 1090 7.17 40.07 -23.00
CA ILE A 1090 8.43 40.63 -23.49
C ILE A 1090 8.23 40.89 -24.99
N ASP A 1091 8.23 42.16 -25.37
CA ASP A 1091 7.97 42.57 -26.74
C ASP A 1091 9.07 43.52 -27.25
N VAL A 1092 9.56 43.28 -28.47
CA VAL A 1092 10.26 44.28 -29.27
C VAL A 1092 9.20 45.21 -29.84
N THR A 1093 9.20 46.48 -29.42
CA THR A 1093 8.11 47.43 -29.70
C THR A 1093 8.45 48.46 -30.78
N SER A 1094 9.74 48.68 -31.08
CA SER A 1094 10.17 49.61 -32.13
C SER A 1094 10.16 49.02 -33.53
N VAL A 1095 10.03 47.69 -33.67
CA VAL A 1095 10.17 46.97 -34.93
C VAL A 1095 8.81 46.38 -35.34
N SER A 1096 8.40 46.60 -36.58
CA SER A 1096 7.14 46.07 -37.11
C SER A 1096 7.22 44.55 -37.37
N SER A 1097 6.07 43.88 -37.45
CA SER A 1097 5.99 42.45 -37.79
C SER A 1097 6.59 42.14 -39.17
N ASP A 1098 6.41 43.06 -40.13
CA ASP A 1098 6.93 42.90 -41.49
C ASP A 1098 8.46 43.01 -41.51
N GLU A 1099 9.03 43.93 -40.73
CA GLU A 1099 10.47 44.07 -40.57
C GLU A 1099 11.07 42.86 -39.84
N MET A 1100 10.45 42.39 -38.76
CA MET A 1100 10.89 41.15 -38.08
C MET A 1100 10.87 39.95 -39.05
N THR A 1101 9.85 39.86 -39.92
CA THR A 1101 9.77 38.82 -40.96
C THR A 1101 10.87 38.97 -42.01
N ALA A 1102 11.20 40.21 -42.40
CA ALA A 1102 12.30 40.47 -43.33
C ALA A 1102 13.66 40.08 -42.71
N ARG A 1103 13.90 40.44 -41.44
CA ARG A 1103 15.09 40.03 -40.68
C ARG A 1103 15.16 38.50 -40.56
N ALA A 1104 14.05 37.81 -40.31
CA ALA A 1104 13.99 36.35 -40.24
C ALA A 1104 14.38 35.67 -41.57
N LYS A 1105 13.91 36.22 -42.71
CA LYS A 1105 14.29 35.71 -44.05
C LYS A 1105 15.76 35.94 -44.39
N ALA A 1106 16.35 37.02 -43.88
CA ALA A 1106 17.75 37.36 -44.09
C ALA A 1106 18.70 36.62 -43.12
N TRP A 1107 18.18 36.08 -42.03
CA TRP A 1107 18.98 35.40 -41.01
C TRP A 1107 19.49 34.05 -41.51
N THR A 1108 20.75 33.75 -41.18
CA THR A 1108 21.37 32.45 -41.42
C THR A 1108 21.99 31.96 -40.13
N ALA A 1109 21.78 30.68 -39.82
CA ALA A 1109 22.30 30.10 -38.59
C ALA A 1109 23.84 30.16 -38.56
N PRO A 1110 24.46 30.65 -37.48
CA PRO A 1110 25.91 30.56 -37.33
C PRO A 1110 26.34 29.09 -37.24
N PRO A 1111 27.59 28.76 -37.61
CA PRO A 1111 28.13 27.43 -37.45
C PRO A 1111 28.05 26.95 -36.00
N LEU A 1112 27.74 25.67 -35.79
CA LEU A 1112 27.75 25.07 -34.46
C LEU A 1112 29.16 25.16 -33.85
N LYS A 1113 29.26 25.68 -32.63
CA LYS A 1113 30.53 25.80 -31.89
C LYS A 1113 31.18 24.42 -31.61
N ALA A 1114 30.39 23.36 -31.46
CA ALA A 1114 30.87 21.98 -31.30
C ALA A 1114 30.55 21.12 -32.54
N THR A 1115 31.56 20.41 -33.07
CA THR A 1115 31.40 19.53 -34.25
C THR A 1115 31.62 18.05 -33.95
N ARG A 1116 32.08 17.70 -32.74
CA ARG A 1116 32.30 16.32 -32.24
C ARG A 1116 32.09 16.29 -30.71
N GLY A 1117 32.10 15.09 -30.11
CA GLY A 1117 32.00 14.90 -28.66
C GLY A 1117 30.57 15.00 -28.09
N THR A 1118 30.45 15.03 -26.76
CA THR A 1118 29.14 15.00 -26.06
C THR A 1118 28.27 16.22 -26.39
N LEU A 1119 28.85 17.42 -26.49
CA LEU A 1119 28.11 18.63 -26.85
C LEU A 1119 27.53 18.55 -28.25
N TYR A 1120 28.23 17.96 -29.21
CA TYR A 1120 27.68 17.76 -30.55
C TYR A 1120 26.54 16.73 -30.58
N LYS A 1121 26.62 15.67 -29.75
CA LYS A 1121 25.48 14.75 -29.56
C LYS A 1121 24.30 15.49 -28.94
N TYR A 1122 24.55 16.30 -27.91
CA TYR A 1122 23.53 17.10 -27.24
C TYR A 1122 22.81 18.05 -28.21
N ILE A 1123 23.54 18.84 -29.01
CA ILE A 1123 22.96 19.74 -30.02
C ILE A 1123 21.99 19.01 -30.96
N LYS A 1124 22.35 17.80 -31.38
CA LYS A 1124 21.54 17.01 -32.32
C LYS A 1124 20.27 16.44 -31.70
N ASN A 1125 20.25 16.26 -30.39
CA ASN A 1125 19.18 15.54 -29.67
C ASN A 1125 18.30 16.46 -28.82
N VAL A 1126 18.83 17.59 -28.36
CA VAL A 1126 18.15 18.43 -27.38
C VAL A 1126 16.91 19.12 -27.95
N SER A 1127 15.82 19.06 -27.18
CA SER A 1127 14.60 19.84 -27.40
C SER A 1127 14.73 21.28 -26.88
N SER A 1128 13.69 22.08 -27.07
CA SER A 1128 13.68 23.46 -26.58
C SER A 1128 13.62 23.55 -25.05
N ALA A 1129 13.99 24.72 -24.51
CA ALA A 1129 13.89 24.99 -23.08
C ALA A 1129 12.44 24.93 -22.57
N SER A 1130 11.46 25.32 -23.39
CA SER A 1130 10.02 25.17 -23.09
C SER A 1130 9.58 23.71 -22.87
N LEU A 1131 10.33 22.75 -23.40
CA LEU A 1131 10.12 21.31 -23.24
C LEU A 1131 11.11 20.66 -22.25
N GLY A 1132 11.83 21.46 -21.48
CA GLY A 1132 12.76 20.98 -20.46
C GLY A 1132 14.12 20.49 -21.00
N CYS A 1133 14.47 20.82 -22.25
CA CYS A 1133 15.71 20.42 -22.90
C CYS A 1133 15.96 18.90 -22.86
N VAL A 1134 14.92 18.07 -23.00
CA VAL A 1134 15.05 16.60 -23.06
C VAL A 1134 15.82 16.16 -24.31
N THR A 1135 16.39 14.95 -24.30
CA THR A 1135 17.33 14.48 -25.33
C THR A 1135 16.99 13.11 -25.92
N ASP A 1136 15.82 12.57 -25.58
CA ASP A 1136 15.38 11.20 -25.86
C ASP A 1136 14.00 11.11 -26.51
N GLU A 1137 13.57 12.15 -27.26
CA GLU A 1137 12.26 12.24 -27.91
C GLU A 1137 12.30 12.61 -29.39
#